data_AF-J4WY09-F1
#
_entry.id   AF-J4WY09-F1
#
_cell.length_a   1.000
_cell.length_b   1.000
_cell.length_c   1.000
_cell.angle_alpha   90.00
_cell.angle_beta   90.00
_cell.angle_gamma   90.00
#
_symmetry.space_group_name_H-M   'P 1'
#
loop_
_entity.id
_entity.type
_entity.pdbx_description
1 polymer ?
#
loop_
_entity_poly.entity_id
_entity_poly.type
_entity_poly.pdbx_seq_one_letter_code
_entity_poly.pdbx_strand_id
1 'polypeptide(L)'
;MKKYLLCLLVCVACSKENYNFKQVFAPAFKDQKETEVTKSSATLSITLVQDYNSMVSKRGFYYATSKEALANVGERRVATDPSFGTGSYTVQLKHLIPETTYYYQAFATNGQGTALADIQSFTTLKGTAATVTTLQPEVQDYQITFKGAIPDTGGYPVTEYGFYYSTVNQQPSPADGVVSKTTPSYRNETFSLSVQTFVANTPYYVRAYVMTQKGRAVGEVLKFNTSKEQPALGVEMEAPANVTNTSALVKAKVAHIGGAATYQTGFVYSDHQDMPSLENGATKVLGTNTSERKFFHELTDLAPAKRYFLRAFVTNAAGTVYSEQLLLHTLPTQVPEGVHFVTYKDLQQHSVSLYATVGSASDGGVVTERGFVYDTSSEHLTQETAQVVRLQGGVGNFFATVQGLTPLTQYYVRAYAKNQLGIAYSEEVATFITEDIGTPSALQIIYAIPSVSEIALTALVRQDGGGSISRRGFVYSSSQSQPTLNDHLLEVGSGEGNFSATLRGLSVDTRYYVRAFATNERGTSYSEPLTLHTQNVSLPALSSFVQGETFSTKVKLTGNITSNGGGKILQYGFVYSQHHTNPTLENNTGQVSLSGNILGSFPMELTQLERNTTYYVAAFATNERGTTYSDPQSLTTPMLSVGDVYQGGVVAYLFTPSDEGFIPGQLHGYLIPATADLPAEAYPWGCGLSQESTSTAFGTGRDNTALIANDCSDTSASYYVRHHFRATGKDDWFIPSMMELSHIAHNREVLQLPAAEYWSSTQKGYYEAYYVSFTPSDGRVHVGEKNSPRKVLPIRVF
;
A
#
# COMPACT_ATOMS: atom_id res chain seq x y z
N MET A 1 16.84 33.79 -5.17
CA MET A 1 15.84 32.71 -5.00
C MET A 1 16.52 31.37 -5.27
N LYS A 2 16.20 30.40 -4.42
CA LYS A 2 16.80 29.09 -4.10
C LYS A 2 17.73 28.38 -5.10
N LYS A 3 18.96 28.14 -4.63
CA LYS A 3 19.88 27.03 -4.95
C LYS A 3 19.33 25.72 -4.36
N TYR A 4 19.54 24.59 -5.04
CA TYR A 4 19.57 23.28 -4.37
C TYR A 4 20.91 22.59 -4.63
N LEU A 5 21.44 22.06 -3.53
CA LEU A 5 22.76 21.50 -3.28
C LEU A 5 22.51 20.06 -2.80
N LEU A 6 23.18 19.06 -3.38
CA LEU A 6 23.31 17.70 -2.81
C LEU A 6 24.52 17.01 -3.48
N CYS A 7 25.71 17.03 -2.88
CA CYS A 7 26.28 16.11 -1.89
C CYS A 7 26.79 14.75 -2.44
N LEU A 8 28.09 14.52 -2.18
CA LEU A 8 28.78 13.26 -1.87
C LEU A 8 29.69 12.53 -2.89
N LEU A 9 30.94 12.39 -2.41
CA LEU A 9 31.96 11.34 -2.59
C LEU A 9 32.85 11.35 -3.85
N VAL A 10 33.91 12.16 -3.73
CA VAL A 10 35.19 11.93 -4.41
C VAL A 10 35.81 10.63 -3.87
N CYS A 11 35.79 9.56 -4.68
CA CYS A 11 36.72 8.44 -4.49
C CYS A 11 37.97 8.68 -5.34
N VAL A 12 39.02 9.18 -4.70
CA VAL A 12 40.38 9.09 -5.24
C VAL A 12 40.79 7.62 -5.12
N ALA A 13 40.62 6.85 -6.20
CA ALA A 13 41.29 5.56 -6.33
C ALA A 13 42.69 5.79 -6.90
N CYS A 14 43.60 6.17 -6.00
CA CYS A 14 45.01 5.94 -6.20
C CYS A 14 45.24 4.42 -6.13
N SER A 15 45.48 3.75 -7.26
CA SER A 15 46.15 2.44 -7.25
C SER A 15 47.55 2.63 -7.83
N LYS A 16 48.44 3.10 -6.97
CA LYS A 16 49.86 2.77 -7.01
C LYS A 16 50.05 1.36 -7.60
N GLU A 17 50.81 1.25 -8.69
CA GLU A 17 51.60 0.04 -8.95
C GLU A 17 52.64 -0.06 -7.83
N ASN A 18 52.22 -0.52 -6.65
CA ASN A 18 53.11 -0.87 -5.56
C ASN A 18 52.85 -2.34 -5.23
N TYR A 19 53.65 -3.24 -5.80
CA TYR A 19 54.71 -3.95 -5.06
C TYR A 19 55.40 -4.96 -6.01
N ASN A 20 56.71 -4.75 -6.21
CA ASN A 20 57.65 -5.63 -6.90
C ASN A 20 58.13 -6.70 -5.89
N PHE A 21 58.38 -7.95 -6.32
CA PHE A 21 59.02 -9.01 -5.51
C PHE A 21 60.50 -8.69 -5.12
N LYS A 22 60.84 -7.42 -4.93
CA LYS A 22 62.18 -6.90 -4.65
C LYS A 22 62.15 -5.79 -3.59
N GLN A 23 61.78 -6.13 -2.37
CA GLN A 23 62.69 -5.77 -1.28
C GLN A 23 63.41 -7.05 -0.85
N VAL A 24 64.43 -7.34 -1.68
CA VAL A 24 65.54 -8.31 -1.58
C VAL A 24 65.13 -9.78 -1.47
N PHE A 25 65.22 -10.54 -2.57
CA PHE A 25 65.96 -11.82 -2.75
C PHE A 25 66.04 -12.15 -4.28
N ALA A 26 66.71 -13.24 -4.66
CA ALA A 26 67.09 -13.66 -6.03
C ALA A 26 65.96 -13.60 -7.11
N PRO A 27 66.26 -13.53 -8.43
CA PRO A 27 65.22 -13.40 -9.47
C PRO A 27 64.18 -14.52 -9.37
N ALA A 28 62.90 -14.15 -9.32
CA ALA A 28 61.77 -15.08 -9.16
C ALA A 28 61.66 -16.08 -10.34
N PHE A 29 62.13 -15.69 -11.51
CA PHE A 29 62.10 -16.49 -12.73
C PHE A 29 63.51 -16.86 -13.20
N LYS A 30 63.64 -18.03 -13.83
CA LYS A 30 64.81 -18.44 -14.59
C LYS A 30 64.42 -19.24 -15.83
N ASP A 31 65.39 -19.41 -16.72
CA ASP A 31 65.27 -20.28 -17.91
C ASP A 31 64.12 -19.91 -18.85
N GLN A 32 63.78 -18.61 -18.96
CA GLN A 32 62.83 -18.13 -19.98
C GLN A 32 63.44 -18.35 -21.37
N LYS A 33 62.71 -19.07 -22.22
CA LYS A 33 63.06 -19.30 -23.63
C LYS A 33 61.86 -19.78 -24.43
N GLU A 34 61.88 -19.50 -25.73
CA GLU A 34 61.09 -20.21 -26.73
C GLU A 34 61.68 -21.60 -27.00
N THR A 35 60.81 -22.58 -27.22
CA THR A 35 61.19 -23.99 -27.45
C THR A 35 60.78 -24.49 -28.82
N GLU A 36 59.77 -23.88 -29.43
CA GLU A 36 59.31 -24.18 -30.78
C GLU A 36 58.70 -22.91 -31.37
N VAL A 37 59.10 -22.52 -32.58
CA VAL A 37 58.53 -21.38 -33.29
C VAL A 37 58.14 -21.83 -34.69
N THR A 38 56.86 -21.72 -35.01
CA THR A 38 56.32 -22.00 -36.34
C THR A 38 56.00 -20.68 -37.07
N LYS A 39 55.40 -20.76 -38.25
CA LYS A 39 54.91 -19.60 -39.00
C LYS A 39 53.74 -18.89 -38.30
N SER A 40 52.99 -19.56 -37.41
CA SER A 40 51.78 -19.00 -36.78
C SER A 40 51.58 -19.37 -35.31
N SER A 41 52.57 -19.97 -34.67
CA SER A 41 52.56 -20.31 -33.25
C SER A 41 53.97 -20.30 -32.68
N ALA A 42 54.07 -20.18 -31.36
CA ALA A 42 55.32 -20.37 -30.64
C ALA A 42 55.06 -20.97 -29.26
N THR A 43 55.92 -21.87 -28.79
CA THR A 43 55.83 -22.46 -27.45
C THR A 43 56.88 -21.82 -26.56
N LEU A 44 56.42 -21.10 -25.53
CA LEU A 44 57.26 -20.41 -24.57
C LEU A 44 57.40 -21.25 -23.31
N SER A 45 58.60 -21.29 -22.72
CA SER A 45 58.90 -22.03 -21.51
C SER A 45 59.59 -21.13 -20.48
N ILE A 46 59.29 -21.32 -19.19
CA ILE A 46 59.95 -20.62 -18.09
C ILE A 46 59.83 -21.42 -16.79
N THR A 47 60.74 -21.17 -15.84
CA THR A 47 60.68 -21.72 -14.49
C THR A 47 60.48 -20.61 -13.45
N LEU A 48 59.39 -20.69 -12.69
CA LEU A 48 59.14 -19.85 -11.52
C LEU A 48 59.74 -20.53 -10.27
N VAL A 49 60.80 -19.95 -9.71
CA VAL A 49 61.64 -20.61 -8.69
C VAL A 49 61.17 -20.31 -7.27
N GLN A 50 60.53 -19.16 -7.04
CA GLN A 50 60.07 -18.73 -5.72
C GLN A 50 58.74 -17.97 -5.81
N ASP A 51 57.87 -18.20 -4.83
CA ASP A 51 56.57 -17.53 -4.65
C ASP A 51 56.53 -16.65 -3.38
N TYR A 52 57.66 -16.56 -2.66
CA TYR A 52 57.86 -15.72 -1.48
C TYR A 52 56.79 -15.91 -0.40
N ASN A 53 56.49 -17.17 -0.06
CA ASN A 53 55.55 -17.57 0.98
C ASN A 53 54.10 -17.10 0.74
N SER A 54 53.73 -16.78 -0.50
CA SER A 54 52.35 -16.51 -0.90
C SER A 54 52.05 -17.16 -2.25
N MET A 55 51.07 -18.06 -2.26
CA MET A 55 50.75 -18.90 -3.42
C MET A 55 50.44 -18.07 -4.67
N VAL A 56 51.13 -18.40 -5.77
CA VAL A 56 50.90 -17.79 -7.09
C VAL A 56 49.55 -18.23 -7.64
N SER A 57 48.64 -17.27 -7.79
CA SER A 57 47.26 -17.46 -8.22
C SER A 57 47.06 -17.31 -9.73
N LYS A 58 47.98 -16.63 -10.43
CA LYS A 58 48.00 -16.54 -11.90
C LYS A 58 49.43 -16.48 -12.40
N ARG A 59 49.74 -17.21 -13.48
CA ARG A 59 51.01 -17.12 -14.18
C ARG A 59 50.84 -17.30 -15.68
N GLY A 60 51.80 -16.83 -16.47
CA GLY A 60 51.72 -16.89 -17.92
C GLY A 60 52.73 -15.99 -18.59
N PHE A 61 52.42 -15.56 -19.81
CA PHE A 61 53.22 -14.64 -20.61
C PHE A 61 52.37 -13.48 -21.11
N TYR A 62 52.91 -12.27 -20.97
CA TYR A 62 52.50 -11.13 -21.79
C TYR A 62 53.31 -11.14 -23.08
N TYR A 63 52.67 -10.83 -24.21
CA TYR A 63 53.35 -10.73 -25.49
C TYR A 63 52.73 -9.68 -26.42
N ALA A 64 53.55 -9.04 -27.25
CA ALA A 64 53.12 -8.02 -28.21
C ALA A 64 54.13 -7.91 -29.36
N THR A 65 53.79 -7.16 -30.42
CA THR A 65 54.67 -6.96 -31.60
C THR A 65 55.69 -5.84 -31.43
N SER A 66 55.63 -5.07 -30.33
CA SER A 66 56.64 -4.10 -29.93
C SER A 66 56.79 -4.06 -28.41
N LYS A 67 57.88 -3.47 -27.90
CA LYS A 67 58.10 -3.33 -26.45
C LYS A 67 57.15 -2.32 -25.83
N GLU A 68 56.79 -1.28 -26.58
CA GLU A 68 55.84 -0.25 -26.17
C GLU A 68 54.44 -0.85 -25.99
N ALA A 69 53.99 -1.66 -26.95
CA ALA A 69 52.72 -2.37 -26.89
C ALA A 69 52.73 -3.43 -25.77
N LEU A 70 53.88 -4.04 -25.47
CA LEU A 70 54.02 -4.99 -24.36
C LEU A 70 53.88 -4.30 -22.98
N ALA A 71 54.36 -3.06 -22.86
CA ALA A 71 54.23 -2.27 -21.64
C ALA A 71 52.82 -1.73 -21.41
N ASN A 72 52.06 -1.47 -22.48
CA ASN A 72 50.69 -1.01 -22.41
C ASN A 72 49.71 -2.17 -22.10
N VAL A 73 49.03 -2.11 -20.95
CA VAL A 73 48.06 -3.13 -20.51
C VAL A 73 46.91 -3.33 -21.52
N GLY A 74 46.53 -2.29 -22.26
CA GLY A 74 45.47 -2.35 -23.27
C GLY A 74 45.89 -2.94 -24.62
N GLU A 75 47.19 -3.05 -24.89
CA GLU A 75 47.73 -3.48 -26.19
C GLU A 75 48.46 -4.83 -26.11
N ARG A 76 49.01 -5.18 -24.94
CA ARG A 76 49.66 -6.47 -24.74
C ARG A 76 48.65 -7.61 -24.72
N ARG A 77 49.01 -8.72 -25.34
CA ARG A 77 48.24 -9.97 -25.28
C ARG A 77 48.70 -10.80 -24.10
N VAL A 78 47.81 -11.65 -23.59
CA VAL A 78 48.08 -12.51 -22.44
C VAL A 78 47.86 -13.96 -22.84
N ALA A 79 48.81 -14.82 -22.51
CA ALA A 79 48.66 -16.27 -22.61
C ALA A 79 48.94 -16.88 -21.23
N THR A 80 47.91 -17.41 -20.58
CA THR A 80 48.00 -17.93 -19.21
C THR A 80 48.37 -19.40 -19.21
N ASP A 81 49.17 -19.79 -18.23
CA ASP A 81 49.34 -21.18 -17.86
C ASP A 81 48.22 -21.57 -16.89
N PRO A 82 47.53 -22.70 -17.10
CA PRO A 82 46.41 -23.10 -16.25
C PRO A 82 46.85 -23.64 -14.88
N SER A 83 48.15 -23.88 -14.66
CA SER A 83 48.67 -24.38 -13.39
C SER A 83 49.14 -23.27 -12.45
N PHE A 84 49.23 -23.58 -11.15
CA PHE A 84 49.45 -22.62 -10.06
C PHE A 84 50.73 -22.95 -9.28
N GLY A 85 51.18 -22.03 -8.42
CA GLY A 85 52.38 -22.21 -7.60
C GLY A 85 53.69 -22.00 -8.36
N THR A 86 54.78 -22.58 -7.87
CA THR A 86 56.13 -22.53 -8.48
C THR A 86 56.33 -23.68 -9.48
N GLY A 87 57.49 -23.75 -10.13
CA GLY A 87 57.85 -24.80 -11.09
C GLY A 87 57.94 -24.32 -12.55
N SER A 88 58.37 -25.23 -13.42
CA SER A 88 58.47 -25.00 -14.87
C SER A 88 57.13 -25.17 -15.55
N TYR A 89 56.82 -24.28 -16.51
CA TYR A 89 55.61 -24.37 -17.33
C TYR A 89 55.87 -23.93 -18.77
N THR A 90 55.00 -24.39 -19.66
CA THR A 90 55.05 -24.06 -21.09
C THR A 90 53.70 -23.57 -21.58
N VAL A 91 53.69 -22.46 -22.33
CA VAL A 91 52.47 -21.90 -22.94
C VAL A 91 52.65 -21.79 -24.44
N GLN A 92 51.70 -22.33 -25.20
CA GLN A 92 51.68 -22.21 -26.65
C GLN A 92 50.89 -20.97 -27.09
N LEU A 93 51.58 -20.01 -27.70
CA LEU A 93 50.99 -18.91 -28.44
C LEU A 93 50.48 -19.41 -29.79
N LYS A 94 49.24 -19.10 -30.15
CA LYS A 94 48.60 -19.48 -31.43
C LYS A 94 48.16 -18.23 -32.20
N HIS A 95 47.91 -18.40 -33.50
CA HIS A 95 47.44 -17.34 -34.40
C HIS A 95 48.38 -16.13 -34.50
N LEU A 96 49.69 -16.38 -34.41
CA LEU A 96 50.71 -15.38 -34.64
C LEU A 96 50.79 -15.03 -36.13
N ILE A 97 51.19 -13.80 -36.42
CA ILE A 97 51.39 -13.33 -37.79
C ILE A 97 52.76 -13.82 -38.26
N PRO A 98 52.89 -14.49 -39.43
CA PRO A 98 54.19 -14.91 -39.96
C PRO A 98 55.16 -13.74 -40.18
N GLU A 99 56.47 -14.02 -40.17
CA GLU A 99 57.54 -13.02 -40.32
C GLU A 99 57.46 -11.85 -39.32
N THR A 100 56.80 -12.02 -38.19
CA THR A 100 56.61 -10.97 -37.18
C THR A 100 57.42 -11.27 -35.93
N THR A 101 58.16 -10.26 -35.46
CA THR A 101 58.85 -10.32 -34.18
C THR A 101 57.87 -10.04 -33.04
N TYR A 102 57.80 -10.95 -32.08
CA TYR A 102 57.02 -10.80 -30.86
C TYR A 102 57.95 -10.65 -29.67
N TYR A 103 57.70 -9.63 -28.86
CA TYR A 103 58.31 -9.42 -27.56
C TYR A 103 57.42 -10.04 -26.50
N TYR A 104 58.01 -10.74 -25.54
CA TYR A 104 57.27 -11.43 -24.49
C TYR A 104 58.00 -11.38 -23.16
N GLN A 105 57.23 -11.48 -22.08
CA GLN A 105 57.72 -11.48 -20.71
C GLN A 105 56.78 -12.32 -19.86
N ALA A 106 57.33 -13.23 -19.06
CA ALA A 106 56.49 -13.99 -18.13
C ALA A 106 55.99 -13.11 -16.98
N PHE A 107 54.83 -13.47 -16.45
CA PHE A 107 54.29 -12.87 -15.24
C PHE A 107 53.80 -13.93 -14.25
N ALA A 108 53.83 -13.59 -12.97
CA ALA A 108 53.24 -14.37 -11.89
C ALA A 108 52.66 -13.44 -10.83
N THR A 109 51.42 -13.67 -10.45
CA THR A 109 50.66 -12.85 -9.50
C THR A 109 50.29 -13.67 -8.28
N ASN A 110 50.49 -13.12 -7.08
CA ASN A 110 50.00 -13.66 -5.81
C ASN A 110 49.30 -12.56 -4.99
N GLY A 111 49.00 -12.82 -3.72
CA GLY A 111 48.35 -11.84 -2.83
C GLY A 111 49.19 -10.59 -2.51
N GLN A 112 50.46 -10.56 -2.90
CA GLN A 112 51.40 -9.46 -2.64
C GLN A 112 51.67 -8.58 -3.87
N GLY A 113 51.39 -9.06 -5.09
CA GLY A 113 51.65 -8.30 -6.32
C GLY A 113 51.94 -9.19 -7.52
N THR A 114 52.48 -8.59 -8.60
CA THR A 114 52.86 -9.29 -9.83
C THR A 114 54.37 -9.18 -10.08
N ALA A 115 55.06 -10.32 -10.16
CA ALA A 115 56.43 -10.39 -10.68
C ALA A 115 56.40 -10.46 -12.20
N LEU A 116 57.39 -9.83 -12.83
CA LEU A 116 57.66 -9.92 -14.26
C LEU A 116 59.09 -10.46 -14.46
N ALA A 117 59.26 -11.36 -15.43
CA ALA A 117 60.58 -11.84 -15.86
C ALA A 117 61.28 -10.80 -16.75
N ASP A 118 62.40 -11.11 -17.40
CA ASP A 118 62.99 -10.20 -18.40
C ASP A 118 62.26 -10.29 -19.74
N ILE A 119 62.22 -9.18 -20.48
CA ILE A 119 61.63 -9.15 -21.83
C ILE A 119 62.56 -9.90 -22.78
N GLN A 120 62.02 -10.92 -23.46
CA GLN A 120 62.67 -11.63 -24.56
C GLN A 120 61.87 -11.45 -25.85
N SER A 121 62.38 -11.96 -26.97
CA SER A 121 61.68 -11.89 -28.24
C SER A 121 62.01 -13.08 -29.15
N PHE A 122 61.05 -13.47 -29.98
CA PHE A 122 61.24 -14.42 -31.08
C PHE A 122 60.60 -13.88 -32.36
N THR A 123 61.01 -14.39 -33.52
CA THR A 123 60.41 -14.05 -34.81
C THR A 123 59.78 -15.31 -35.42
N THR A 124 58.49 -15.26 -35.74
CA THR A 124 57.79 -16.37 -36.42
C THR A 124 58.38 -16.66 -37.79
N LEU A 125 58.32 -17.93 -38.22
CA LEU A 125 58.82 -18.34 -39.53
C LEU A 125 58.05 -17.69 -40.69
N LYS A 126 58.63 -17.75 -41.89
CA LYS A 126 58.02 -17.26 -43.13
C LYS A 126 56.74 -18.03 -43.47
N GLY A 127 55.67 -17.29 -43.78
CA GLY A 127 54.41 -17.89 -44.21
C GLY A 127 54.50 -18.46 -45.63
N THR A 128 53.76 -19.53 -45.89
CA THR A 128 53.68 -20.24 -47.18
C THR A 128 52.36 -19.94 -47.90
N ALA A 129 52.20 -20.43 -49.13
CA ALA A 129 50.87 -20.48 -49.76
C ALA A 129 49.96 -21.44 -48.97
N ALA A 130 48.66 -21.15 -48.95
CA ALA A 130 47.67 -22.08 -48.40
C ALA A 130 47.53 -23.32 -49.29
N THR A 131 47.07 -24.42 -48.71
CA THR A 131 46.66 -25.63 -49.43
C THR A 131 45.17 -25.87 -49.17
N VAL A 132 44.48 -26.40 -50.19
CA VAL A 132 43.04 -26.66 -50.13
C VAL A 132 42.73 -27.93 -50.92
N THR A 133 41.80 -28.73 -50.41
CA THR A 133 41.35 -29.98 -51.04
C THR A 133 39.86 -29.91 -51.30
N THR A 134 39.43 -30.27 -52.51
CA THR A 134 38.01 -30.42 -52.84
C THR A 134 37.53 -31.77 -52.33
N LEU A 135 36.45 -31.78 -51.54
CA LEU A 135 35.83 -33.00 -51.02
C LEU A 135 34.59 -33.34 -51.83
N GLN A 136 34.16 -34.60 -51.75
CA GLN A 136 32.97 -35.08 -52.47
C GLN A 136 31.74 -34.22 -52.14
N PRO A 137 31.06 -33.64 -53.15
CA PRO A 137 29.82 -32.90 -52.93
C PRO A 137 28.71 -33.80 -52.40
N GLU A 138 27.80 -33.19 -51.63
CA GLU A 138 26.56 -33.83 -51.25
C GLU A 138 25.45 -33.36 -52.19
N VAL A 139 24.88 -34.29 -52.95
CA VAL A 139 23.83 -34.01 -53.94
C VAL A 139 22.48 -34.40 -53.34
N GLN A 140 21.59 -33.42 -53.22
CA GLN A 140 20.22 -33.59 -52.76
C GLN A 140 19.25 -33.12 -53.87
N ASP A 141 17.97 -33.44 -53.72
CA ASP A 141 16.94 -33.18 -54.74
C ASP A 141 16.77 -31.69 -55.13
N TYR A 142 17.06 -30.76 -54.21
CA TYR A 142 16.88 -29.32 -54.40
C TYR A 142 18.11 -28.49 -54.03
N GLN A 143 19.23 -29.14 -53.73
CA GLN A 143 20.45 -28.46 -53.30
C GLN A 143 21.68 -29.33 -53.58
N ILE A 144 22.79 -28.69 -53.92
CA ILE A 144 24.11 -29.33 -53.90
C ILE A 144 24.95 -28.62 -52.84
N THR A 145 25.54 -29.37 -51.91
CA THR A 145 26.48 -28.83 -50.93
C THR A 145 27.90 -29.21 -51.31
N PHE A 146 28.67 -28.22 -51.73
CA PHE A 146 30.09 -28.37 -51.99
C PHE A 146 30.88 -28.34 -50.68
N LYS A 147 31.92 -29.18 -50.58
CA LYS A 147 32.72 -29.37 -49.37
C LYS A 147 34.20 -29.24 -49.70
N GLY A 148 34.96 -28.58 -48.83
CA GLY A 148 36.39 -28.36 -48.99
C GLY A 148 37.12 -28.47 -47.66
N ALA A 149 38.39 -28.86 -47.70
CA ALA A 149 39.30 -28.88 -46.56
C ALA A 149 40.46 -27.91 -46.78
N ILE A 150 41.01 -27.38 -45.69
CA ILE A 150 42.14 -26.45 -45.65
C ILE A 150 43.25 -27.12 -44.82
N PRO A 151 44.05 -28.03 -45.39
CA PRO A 151 45.10 -28.72 -44.66
C PRO A 151 46.17 -27.78 -44.07
N ASP A 152 46.41 -26.63 -44.72
CA ASP A 152 47.34 -25.62 -44.24
C ASP A 152 46.94 -24.22 -44.75
N THR A 153 46.79 -23.24 -43.86
CA THR A 153 46.48 -21.84 -44.26
C THR A 153 47.71 -21.06 -44.71
N GLY A 154 48.89 -21.67 -44.66
CA GLY A 154 50.14 -20.98 -44.94
C GLY A 154 50.60 -20.04 -43.83
N GLY A 155 49.93 -20.07 -42.67
CA GLY A 155 50.17 -19.18 -41.52
C GLY A 155 49.37 -17.87 -41.57
N TYR A 156 48.66 -17.61 -42.65
CA TYR A 156 47.81 -16.43 -42.81
C TYR A 156 46.33 -16.75 -42.58
N PRO A 157 45.51 -15.79 -42.12
CA PRO A 157 44.07 -15.97 -42.07
C PRO A 157 43.51 -16.13 -43.49
N VAL A 158 42.49 -16.98 -43.63
CA VAL A 158 41.72 -17.10 -44.88
C VAL A 158 40.75 -15.93 -44.96
N THR A 159 40.83 -15.18 -46.06
CA THR A 159 40.01 -13.98 -46.32
C THR A 159 38.78 -14.26 -47.17
N GLU A 160 38.81 -15.36 -47.93
CA GLU A 160 37.68 -15.84 -48.74
C GLU A 160 37.85 -17.35 -48.98
N TYR A 161 36.75 -18.09 -49.02
CA TYR A 161 36.74 -19.47 -49.50
C TYR A 161 35.53 -19.68 -50.41
N GLY A 162 35.65 -20.61 -51.35
CA GLY A 162 34.58 -20.87 -52.31
C GLY A 162 34.82 -22.07 -53.20
N PHE A 163 33.94 -22.22 -54.19
CA PHE A 163 33.99 -23.27 -55.19
C PHE A 163 33.74 -22.69 -56.58
N TYR A 164 34.54 -23.14 -57.55
CA TYR A 164 34.26 -22.97 -58.97
C TYR A 164 33.61 -24.23 -59.50
N TYR A 165 32.52 -24.11 -60.27
CA TYR A 165 31.78 -25.23 -60.81
C TYR A 165 31.27 -24.96 -62.23
N SER A 166 31.20 -26.01 -63.04
CA SER A 166 30.79 -25.90 -64.45
C SER A 166 30.18 -27.21 -64.95
N THR A 167 29.22 -27.12 -65.87
CA THR A 167 28.67 -28.27 -66.61
C THR A 167 29.46 -28.61 -67.86
N VAL A 168 30.31 -27.68 -68.33
CA VAL A 168 31.03 -27.79 -69.60
C VAL A 168 32.55 -27.75 -69.42
N ASN A 169 33.05 -26.87 -68.53
CA ASN A 169 34.47 -26.71 -68.30
C ASN A 169 34.98 -27.76 -67.31
N GLN A 170 35.85 -28.67 -67.77
CA GLN A 170 36.44 -29.72 -66.93
C GLN A 170 37.51 -29.19 -65.96
N GLN A 171 37.90 -27.92 -66.09
CA GLN A 171 38.81 -27.21 -65.18
C GLN A 171 38.16 -25.89 -64.73
N PRO A 172 37.14 -25.94 -63.85
CA PRO A 172 36.39 -24.76 -63.46
C PRO A 172 37.28 -23.65 -62.90
N SER A 173 36.99 -22.43 -63.32
CA SER A 173 37.78 -21.22 -63.07
C SER A 173 36.90 -20.09 -62.53
N PRO A 174 37.46 -18.94 -62.14
CA PRO A 174 36.66 -17.77 -61.77
C PRO A 174 35.71 -17.25 -62.87
N ALA A 175 35.86 -17.69 -64.13
CA ALA A 175 34.95 -17.33 -65.22
C ALA A 175 33.72 -18.25 -65.32
N ASP A 176 33.70 -19.35 -64.56
CA ASP A 176 32.59 -20.30 -64.48
C ASP A 176 31.65 -19.97 -63.31
N GLY A 177 30.76 -20.89 -62.95
CA GLY A 177 29.92 -20.75 -61.76
C GLY A 177 30.76 -20.63 -60.50
N VAL A 178 30.49 -19.61 -59.69
CA VAL A 178 31.19 -19.36 -58.42
C VAL A 178 30.19 -19.28 -57.27
N VAL A 179 30.53 -19.94 -56.17
CA VAL A 179 29.89 -19.72 -54.87
C VAL A 179 30.98 -19.51 -53.84
N SER A 180 30.95 -18.39 -53.12
CA SER A 180 32.02 -18.04 -52.18
C SER A 180 31.50 -17.26 -50.98
N LYS A 181 32.34 -17.17 -49.96
CA LYS A 181 32.09 -16.40 -48.74
C LYS A 181 33.36 -15.67 -48.33
N THR A 182 33.25 -14.36 -48.10
CA THR A 182 34.32 -13.53 -47.57
C THR A 182 34.30 -13.55 -46.04
N THR A 183 35.47 -13.57 -45.42
CA THR A 183 35.63 -13.66 -43.96
C THR A 183 36.85 -12.88 -43.50
N PRO A 184 36.83 -12.18 -42.36
CA PRO A 184 37.99 -11.42 -41.90
C PRO A 184 39.13 -12.31 -41.38
N SER A 185 38.84 -13.51 -40.86
CA SER A 185 39.87 -14.43 -40.33
C SER A 185 39.39 -15.87 -40.17
N TYR A 186 39.02 -16.53 -41.28
CA TYR A 186 38.61 -17.94 -41.21
C TYR A 186 39.79 -18.87 -40.94
N ARG A 187 39.60 -19.84 -40.03
CA ARG A 187 40.65 -20.75 -39.55
C ARG A 187 40.19 -22.19 -39.33
N ASN A 188 38.99 -22.55 -39.76
CA ASN A 188 38.53 -23.93 -39.64
C ASN A 188 39.18 -24.81 -40.70
N GLU A 189 39.36 -26.10 -40.38
CA GLU A 189 39.98 -27.09 -41.28
C GLU A 189 39.09 -27.48 -42.46
N THR A 190 37.79 -27.18 -42.42
CA THR A 190 36.84 -27.52 -43.48
C THR A 190 35.78 -26.45 -43.67
N PHE A 191 35.35 -26.25 -44.92
CA PHE A 191 34.25 -25.35 -45.29
C PHE A 191 33.26 -26.03 -46.22
N SER A 192 32.02 -25.52 -46.24
CA SER A 192 31.00 -25.96 -47.18
C SER A 192 30.11 -24.80 -47.62
N LEU A 193 29.64 -24.86 -48.87
CA LEU A 193 28.72 -23.88 -49.46
C LEU A 193 27.71 -24.62 -50.34
N SER A 194 26.47 -24.14 -50.32
CA SER A 194 25.38 -24.76 -51.04
C SER A 194 24.93 -23.95 -52.26
N VAL A 195 24.52 -24.64 -53.32
CA VAL A 195 23.87 -24.05 -54.49
C VAL A 195 22.50 -24.70 -54.71
N GLN A 196 21.49 -23.85 -54.97
CA GLN A 196 20.09 -24.23 -55.22
C GLN A 196 19.67 -23.94 -56.67
N THR A 197 20.64 -23.60 -57.51
CA THR A 197 20.48 -23.29 -58.94
C THR A 197 21.38 -24.25 -59.71
N PHE A 198 20.82 -25.37 -60.13
CA PHE A 198 21.50 -26.38 -60.92
C PHE A 198 20.52 -27.01 -61.91
N VAL A 199 21.09 -27.63 -62.95
CA VAL A 199 20.32 -28.41 -63.93
C VAL A 199 20.32 -29.87 -63.47
N ALA A 200 19.14 -30.49 -63.39
CA ALA A 200 18.98 -31.89 -63.03
C ALA A 200 19.58 -32.83 -64.08
N ASN A 201 19.89 -34.08 -63.70
CA ASN A 201 20.46 -35.12 -64.56
C ASN A 201 21.70 -34.68 -65.38
N THR A 202 22.51 -33.78 -64.84
CA THR A 202 23.61 -33.14 -65.57
C THR A 202 24.95 -33.39 -64.87
N PRO A 203 26.02 -33.76 -65.60
CA PRO A 203 27.36 -33.86 -65.03
C PRO A 203 27.93 -32.47 -64.71
N TYR A 204 28.52 -32.32 -63.52
CA TYR A 204 29.20 -31.11 -63.06
C TYR A 204 30.66 -31.42 -62.68
N TYR A 205 31.52 -30.43 -62.90
CA TYR A 205 32.90 -30.37 -62.42
C TYR A 205 32.98 -29.30 -61.35
N VAL A 206 33.65 -29.56 -60.23
CA VAL A 206 33.80 -28.61 -59.12
C VAL A 206 35.22 -28.64 -58.54
N ARG A 207 35.71 -27.47 -58.11
CA ARG A 207 36.94 -27.36 -57.30
C ARG A 207 36.85 -26.27 -56.25
N ALA A 208 37.41 -26.55 -55.08
CA ALA A 208 37.51 -25.66 -53.94
C ALA A 208 38.61 -24.62 -54.13
N TYR A 209 38.46 -23.44 -53.54
CA TYR A 209 39.54 -22.45 -53.44
C TYR A 209 39.49 -21.69 -52.11
N VAL A 210 40.64 -21.15 -51.72
CA VAL A 210 40.78 -20.21 -50.60
C VAL A 210 41.68 -19.04 -50.99
N MET A 211 41.42 -17.86 -50.42
CA MET A 211 42.23 -16.66 -50.54
C MET A 211 42.92 -16.39 -49.20
N THR A 212 44.20 -16.07 -49.27
CA THR A 212 44.97 -15.50 -48.16
C THR A 212 45.75 -14.29 -48.68
N GLN A 213 46.48 -13.58 -47.81
CA GLN A 213 47.36 -12.51 -48.27
C GLN A 213 48.49 -12.97 -49.22
N LYS A 214 48.80 -14.27 -49.30
CA LYS A 214 49.76 -14.81 -50.28
C LYS A 214 49.12 -15.14 -51.63
N GLY A 215 47.80 -14.98 -51.77
CA GLY A 215 47.06 -15.22 -52.99
C GLY A 215 46.08 -16.40 -52.88
N ARG A 216 45.61 -16.84 -54.05
CA ARG A 216 44.61 -17.90 -54.21
C ARG A 216 45.27 -19.28 -54.20
N ALA A 217 44.78 -20.18 -53.38
CA ALA A 217 45.02 -21.61 -53.48
C ALA A 217 43.78 -22.30 -54.05
N VAL A 218 43.97 -23.30 -54.91
CA VAL A 218 42.89 -24.07 -55.56
C VAL A 218 43.13 -25.55 -55.36
N GLY A 219 42.05 -26.31 -55.17
CA GLY A 219 42.10 -27.75 -54.96
C GLY A 219 41.89 -28.52 -56.25
N GLU A 220 41.97 -29.84 -56.14
CA GLU A 220 41.71 -30.80 -57.22
C GLU A 220 40.28 -30.66 -57.78
N VAL A 221 40.06 -31.04 -59.04
CA VAL A 221 38.72 -31.07 -59.63
C VAL A 221 38.03 -32.40 -59.35
N LEU A 222 36.78 -32.35 -58.91
CA LEU A 222 35.90 -33.52 -58.82
C LEU A 222 34.77 -33.44 -59.84
N LYS A 223 34.39 -34.59 -60.41
CA LYS A 223 33.23 -34.75 -61.29
C LYS A 223 32.12 -35.49 -60.55
N PHE A 224 30.88 -35.00 -60.64
CA PHE A 224 29.69 -35.63 -60.07
C PHE A 224 28.45 -35.39 -60.95
N ASN A 225 27.35 -36.12 -60.71
CA ASN A 225 26.08 -35.94 -61.42
C ASN A 225 25.03 -35.36 -60.46
N THR A 226 24.17 -34.48 -60.97
CA THR A 226 23.01 -33.98 -60.23
C THR A 226 21.86 -34.99 -60.19
N SER A 227 20.95 -34.83 -59.23
CA SER A 227 19.73 -35.62 -59.07
C SER A 227 18.79 -35.48 -60.28
N LYS A 228 17.81 -36.38 -60.39
CA LYS A 228 16.75 -36.30 -61.40
C LYS A 228 15.89 -35.05 -61.22
N GLU A 229 15.20 -34.63 -62.28
CA GLU A 229 14.25 -33.52 -62.20
C GLU A 229 13.14 -33.86 -61.20
N GLN A 230 12.85 -32.92 -60.31
CA GLN A 230 11.82 -33.06 -59.27
C GLN A 230 10.66 -32.10 -59.56
N PRO A 231 9.47 -32.29 -58.99
CA PRO A 231 8.44 -31.27 -59.03
C PRO A 231 8.94 -29.96 -58.39
N ALA A 232 8.38 -28.83 -58.82
CA ALA A 232 8.67 -27.54 -58.21
C ALA A 232 8.38 -27.55 -56.69
N LEU A 233 9.11 -26.77 -55.91
CA LEU A 233 8.98 -26.69 -54.45
C LEU A 233 8.80 -25.25 -54.00
N GLY A 234 7.92 -25.04 -53.01
CA GLY A 234 7.70 -23.73 -52.39
C GLY A 234 7.04 -22.73 -53.33
N VAL A 235 5.94 -23.13 -53.97
CA VAL A 235 5.08 -22.21 -54.74
C VAL A 235 4.24 -21.43 -53.75
N GLU A 236 4.51 -20.14 -53.63
CA GLU A 236 3.85 -19.25 -52.66
C GLU A 236 3.18 -18.11 -53.40
N MET A 237 1.93 -17.79 -53.02
CA MET A 237 1.22 -16.61 -53.49
C MET A 237 1.32 -15.48 -52.48
N GLU A 238 1.41 -14.25 -52.98
CA GLU A 238 1.14 -13.05 -52.20
C GLU A 238 -0.37 -12.80 -52.16
N ALA A 239 -0.84 -12.09 -51.12
CA ALA A 239 -2.23 -11.66 -51.07
C ALA A 239 -2.57 -10.80 -52.31
N PRO A 240 -3.76 -10.99 -52.93
CA PRO A 240 -4.18 -10.18 -54.07
C PRO A 240 -4.08 -8.69 -53.77
N ALA A 241 -3.46 -7.95 -54.67
CA ALA A 241 -3.25 -6.50 -54.57
C ALA A 241 -4.09 -5.76 -55.63
N ASN A 242 -4.23 -4.44 -55.49
CA ASN A 242 -4.95 -3.59 -56.43
C ASN A 242 -6.37 -4.12 -56.77
N VAL A 243 -7.06 -4.66 -55.76
CA VAL A 243 -8.37 -5.28 -55.94
C VAL A 243 -9.40 -4.18 -56.22
N THR A 244 -10.08 -4.30 -57.36
CA THR A 244 -11.21 -3.45 -57.74
C THR A 244 -12.51 -4.26 -57.65
N ASN A 245 -13.61 -3.70 -58.17
CA ASN A 245 -14.85 -4.44 -58.34
C ASN A 245 -14.79 -5.51 -59.45
N THR A 246 -13.82 -5.43 -60.37
CA THR A 246 -13.77 -6.28 -61.57
C THR A 246 -12.38 -6.85 -61.87
N SER A 247 -11.36 -6.48 -61.09
CA SER A 247 -9.97 -6.90 -61.32
C SER A 247 -9.17 -7.08 -60.03
N ALA A 248 -8.05 -7.81 -60.12
CA ALA A 248 -7.07 -7.93 -59.06
C ALA A 248 -5.69 -8.34 -59.59
N LEU A 249 -4.63 -7.78 -59.02
CA LEU A 249 -3.24 -8.18 -59.28
C LEU A 249 -2.87 -9.38 -58.40
N VAL A 250 -2.54 -10.51 -59.02
CA VAL A 250 -2.04 -11.69 -58.32
C VAL A 250 -0.55 -11.89 -58.59
N LYS A 251 0.20 -12.21 -57.53
CA LYS A 251 1.65 -12.42 -57.58
C LYS A 251 2.00 -13.72 -56.88
N ALA A 252 3.03 -14.39 -57.38
CA ALA A 252 3.56 -15.59 -56.79
C ALA A 252 5.07 -15.71 -57.01
N LYS A 253 5.69 -16.56 -56.22
CA LYS A 253 7.10 -16.93 -56.32
C LYS A 253 7.24 -18.43 -56.17
N VAL A 254 8.31 -18.99 -56.72
CA VAL A 254 8.68 -20.39 -56.54
C VAL A 254 10.08 -20.50 -55.99
N ALA A 255 10.23 -21.18 -54.85
CA ALA A 255 11.54 -21.36 -54.22
C ALA A 255 12.47 -22.19 -55.11
N HIS A 256 11.97 -23.31 -55.67
CA HIS A 256 12.75 -24.18 -56.56
C HIS A 256 11.92 -24.76 -57.70
N ILE A 257 12.49 -24.82 -58.91
CA ILE A 257 11.83 -25.35 -60.12
C ILE A 257 12.16 -26.83 -60.38
N GLY A 258 12.60 -27.53 -59.33
CA GLY A 258 13.05 -28.93 -59.38
C GLY A 258 14.22 -29.25 -60.30
N GLY A 259 15.08 -28.27 -60.61
CA GLY A 259 16.22 -28.46 -61.51
C GLY A 259 15.84 -28.51 -62.99
N ALA A 260 14.59 -28.15 -63.32
CA ALA A 260 14.07 -28.14 -64.68
C ALA A 260 14.75 -27.10 -65.57
N ALA A 261 14.98 -27.47 -66.83
CA ALA A 261 15.50 -26.55 -67.85
C ALA A 261 14.42 -25.56 -68.33
N THR A 262 13.15 -25.98 -68.33
CA THR A 262 11.99 -25.16 -68.69
C THR A 262 10.82 -25.47 -67.76
N TYR A 263 9.94 -24.49 -67.52
CA TYR A 263 8.75 -24.65 -66.68
C TYR A 263 7.69 -23.61 -67.06
N GLN A 264 6.42 -23.89 -66.77
CA GLN A 264 5.29 -22.98 -66.96
C GLN A 264 4.76 -22.51 -65.60
N THR A 265 4.34 -21.25 -65.51
CA THR A 265 3.76 -20.65 -64.30
C THR A 265 2.41 -20.00 -64.61
N GLY A 266 1.53 -19.90 -63.62
CA GLY A 266 0.25 -19.20 -63.77
C GLY A 266 -0.64 -19.31 -62.54
N PHE A 267 -1.91 -18.94 -62.71
CA PHE A 267 -2.91 -18.93 -61.65
C PHE A 267 -4.18 -19.64 -62.11
N VAL A 268 -4.87 -20.28 -61.17
CA VAL A 268 -6.19 -20.85 -61.35
C VAL A 268 -7.15 -20.23 -60.33
N TYR A 269 -8.37 -19.90 -60.78
CA TYR A 269 -9.38 -19.27 -59.93
C TYR A 269 -10.81 -19.71 -60.25
N SER A 270 -11.68 -19.67 -59.25
CA SER A 270 -13.09 -20.04 -59.38
C SER A 270 -13.95 -19.39 -58.28
N ASP A 271 -15.22 -19.13 -58.56
CA ASP A 271 -16.22 -18.64 -57.60
C ASP A 271 -17.12 -19.76 -57.03
N HIS A 272 -16.89 -21.01 -57.45
CA HIS A 272 -17.70 -22.17 -57.08
C HIS A 272 -16.87 -23.42 -56.76
N GLN A 273 -15.61 -23.48 -57.19
CA GLN A 273 -14.66 -24.54 -56.82
C GLN A 273 -13.75 -24.04 -55.68
N ASP A 274 -13.85 -24.68 -54.52
CA ASP A 274 -13.08 -24.27 -53.34
C ASP A 274 -11.57 -24.46 -53.54
N MET A 275 -11.15 -25.53 -54.20
CA MET A 275 -9.73 -25.86 -54.43
C MET A 275 -9.42 -25.88 -55.94
N PRO A 276 -9.29 -24.72 -56.61
CA PRO A 276 -9.12 -24.66 -58.07
C PRO A 276 -7.83 -25.37 -58.51
N SER A 277 -7.90 -26.07 -59.63
CA SER A 277 -6.77 -26.77 -60.26
C SER A 277 -6.91 -26.72 -61.78
N LEU A 278 -5.87 -27.16 -62.50
CA LEU A 278 -5.89 -27.22 -63.96
C LEU A 278 -6.92 -28.23 -64.52
N GLU A 279 -7.45 -29.13 -63.68
CA GLU A 279 -8.29 -30.26 -64.11
C GLU A 279 -9.76 -30.17 -63.69
N ASN A 280 -10.14 -29.20 -62.82
CA ASN A 280 -11.48 -29.15 -62.21
C ASN A 280 -12.36 -28.00 -62.69
N GLY A 281 -12.15 -27.52 -63.93
CA GLY A 281 -12.98 -26.49 -64.53
C GLY A 281 -12.77 -25.07 -63.99
N ALA A 282 -11.71 -24.82 -63.22
CA ALA A 282 -11.29 -23.48 -62.83
C ALA A 282 -10.73 -22.68 -64.02
N THR A 283 -10.88 -21.35 -63.98
CA THR A 283 -10.30 -20.47 -65.00
C THR A 283 -8.78 -20.42 -64.85
N LYS A 284 -8.06 -20.71 -65.93
CA LYS A 284 -6.59 -20.71 -65.99
C LYS A 284 -6.07 -19.43 -66.67
N VAL A 285 -5.11 -18.76 -66.03
CA VAL A 285 -4.33 -17.66 -66.63
C VAL A 285 -2.84 -17.93 -66.51
N LEU A 286 -2.06 -17.57 -67.53
CA LEU A 286 -0.60 -17.73 -67.53
C LEU A 286 0.08 -16.54 -66.87
N GLY A 287 1.08 -16.80 -66.03
CA GLY A 287 1.84 -15.77 -65.34
C GLY A 287 2.90 -15.14 -66.23
N THR A 288 3.13 -13.84 -66.07
CA THR A 288 4.31 -13.16 -66.61
C THR A 288 5.46 -13.35 -65.64
N ASN A 289 6.47 -14.14 -66.05
CA ASN A 289 7.66 -14.38 -65.23
C ASN A 289 8.55 -13.13 -65.16
N THR A 290 9.09 -12.86 -63.97
CA THR A 290 10.08 -11.81 -63.71
C THR A 290 11.40 -12.43 -63.28
N SER A 291 12.39 -11.61 -62.92
CA SER A 291 13.62 -12.08 -62.28
C SER A 291 13.31 -12.84 -60.97
N GLU A 292 14.26 -13.66 -60.53
CA GLU A 292 14.22 -14.36 -59.22
C GLU A 292 13.04 -15.32 -59.02
N ARG A 293 12.60 -16.04 -60.07
CA ARG A 293 11.54 -17.07 -59.97
C ARG A 293 10.21 -16.53 -59.42
N LYS A 294 9.89 -15.28 -59.73
CA LYS A 294 8.63 -14.61 -59.42
C LYS A 294 7.77 -14.48 -60.69
N PHE A 295 6.45 -14.42 -60.53
CA PHE A 295 5.52 -14.23 -61.64
C PHE A 295 4.21 -13.58 -61.17
N PHE A 296 3.52 -12.90 -62.08
CA PHE A 296 2.29 -12.18 -61.77
C PHE A 296 1.28 -12.20 -62.93
N HIS A 297 0.02 -11.88 -62.63
CA HIS A 297 -1.03 -11.67 -63.62
C HIS A 297 -2.06 -10.64 -63.10
N GLU A 298 -2.63 -9.85 -63.99
CA GLU A 298 -3.78 -8.97 -63.68
C GLU A 298 -5.06 -9.71 -64.07
N LEU A 299 -5.83 -10.17 -63.09
CA LEU A 299 -7.14 -10.77 -63.34
C LEU A 299 -8.12 -9.68 -63.75
N THR A 300 -8.91 -9.90 -64.81
CA THR A 300 -9.97 -8.99 -65.29
C THR A 300 -11.31 -9.71 -65.36
N ASP A 301 -12.38 -8.96 -65.64
CA ASP A 301 -13.73 -9.47 -65.88
C ASP A 301 -14.31 -10.28 -64.70
N LEU A 302 -13.90 -9.95 -63.48
CA LEU A 302 -14.45 -10.50 -62.24
C LEU A 302 -15.81 -9.84 -61.94
N ALA A 303 -16.71 -10.57 -61.27
CA ALA A 303 -17.97 -10.03 -60.79
C ALA A 303 -17.75 -9.17 -59.54
N PRO A 304 -18.42 -8.01 -59.38
CA PRO A 304 -18.41 -7.22 -58.15
C PRO A 304 -18.94 -7.96 -56.94
N ALA A 305 -18.52 -7.53 -55.74
CA ALA A 305 -18.98 -8.07 -54.45
C ALA A 305 -18.89 -9.61 -54.32
N LYS A 306 -17.98 -10.24 -55.07
CA LYS A 306 -17.92 -11.69 -55.23
C LYS A 306 -16.64 -12.25 -54.62
N ARG A 307 -16.77 -13.44 -54.03
CA ARG A 307 -15.65 -14.22 -53.51
C ARG A 307 -15.14 -15.19 -54.58
N TYR A 308 -13.82 -15.22 -54.75
CA TYR A 308 -13.09 -16.16 -55.60
C TYR A 308 -12.05 -16.92 -54.76
N PHE A 309 -11.86 -18.20 -55.10
CA PHE A 309 -10.79 -19.06 -54.63
C PHE A 309 -9.62 -19.01 -55.62
N LEU A 310 -8.39 -18.93 -55.13
CA LEU A 310 -7.19 -18.68 -55.94
C LEU A 310 -6.05 -19.63 -55.57
N ARG A 311 -5.32 -20.14 -56.58
CA ARG A 311 -4.04 -20.83 -56.41
C ARG A 311 -3.09 -20.49 -57.56
N ALA A 312 -1.80 -20.38 -57.27
CA ALA A 312 -0.75 -20.33 -58.27
C ALA A 312 -0.30 -21.75 -58.60
N PHE A 313 0.18 -21.98 -59.82
CA PHE A 313 0.73 -23.26 -60.23
C PHE A 313 2.08 -23.08 -60.92
N VAL A 314 2.93 -24.10 -60.76
CA VAL A 314 4.17 -24.28 -61.51
C VAL A 314 4.20 -25.69 -62.06
N THR A 315 4.39 -25.83 -63.38
CA THR A 315 4.44 -27.11 -64.08
C THR A 315 5.80 -27.29 -64.74
N ASN A 316 6.48 -28.40 -64.45
CA ASN A 316 7.67 -28.87 -65.15
C ASN A 316 7.47 -30.32 -65.64
N ALA A 317 8.51 -30.98 -66.16
CA ALA A 317 8.36 -32.34 -66.70
C ALA A 317 8.07 -33.40 -65.62
N ALA A 318 8.39 -33.10 -64.35
CA ALA A 318 8.10 -33.96 -63.21
C ALA A 318 6.68 -33.79 -62.65
N GLY A 319 5.96 -32.70 -62.97
CA GLY A 319 4.55 -32.51 -62.61
C GLY A 319 4.15 -31.06 -62.33
N THR A 320 2.91 -30.88 -61.86
CA THR A 320 2.36 -29.58 -61.45
C THR A 320 2.29 -29.48 -59.93
N VAL A 321 2.81 -28.37 -59.39
CA VAL A 321 2.69 -28.01 -57.97
C VAL A 321 1.92 -26.71 -57.84
N TYR A 322 1.02 -26.68 -56.87
CA TYR A 322 0.17 -25.53 -56.60
C TYR A 322 0.55 -24.88 -55.28
N SER A 323 0.28 -23.59 -55.14
CA SER A 323 0.32 -22.92 -53.85
C SER A 323 -0.81 -23.38 -52.93
N GLU A 324 -0.73 -22.94 -51.68
CA GLU A 324 -1.90 -22.87 -50.80
C GLU A 324 -3.00 -22.01 -51.43
N GLN A 325 -4.23 -22.27 -50.99
CA GLN A 325 -5.42 -21.54 -51.41
C GLN A 325 -5.47 -20.14 -50.78
N LEU A 326 -5.72 -19.13 -51.60
CA LEU A 326 -6.06 -17.78 -51.15
C LEU A 326 -7.49 -17.41 -51.55
N LEU A 327 -8.05 -16.41 -50.87
CA LEU A 327 -9.34 -15.82 -51.19
C LEU A 327 -9.16 -14.42 -51.76
N LEU A 328 -9.97 -14.11 -52.77
CA LEU A 328 -10.13 -12.78 -53.33
C LEU A 328 -11.58 -12.35 -53.16
N HIS A 329 -11.79 -11.16 -52.63
CA HIS A 329 -13.09 -10.52 -52.55
C HIS A 329 -13.05 -9.25 -53.38
N THR A 330 -13.78 -9.20 -54.48
CA THR A 330 -13.92 -7.98 -55.29
C THR A 330 -14.73 -6.93 -54.53
N LEU A 331 -14.45 -5.66 -54.79
CA LEU A 331 -15.13 -4.56 -54.12
C LEU A 331 -16.60 -4.45 -54.59
N PRO A 332 -17.53 -4.03 -53.72
CA PRO A 332 -18.90 -3.75 -54.12
C PRO A 332 -18.98 -2.46 -54.97
N THR A 333 -20.01 -2.36 -55.80
CA THR A 333 -20.25 -1.18 -56.67
C THR A 333 -21.10 -0.10 -56.01
N GLN A 334 -21.78 -0.43 -54.91
CA GLN A 334 -22.68 0.48 -54.20
C GLN A 334 -22.51 0.33 -52.68
N VAL A 335 -22.90 1.34 -51.92
CA VAL A 335 -23.02 1.27 -50.45
C VAL A 335 -24.21 0.38 -50.07
N PRO A 336 -24.37 -0.05 -48.80
CA PRO A 336 -25.50 -0.90 -48.42
C PRO A 336 -26.86 -0.27 -48.73
N GLU A 337 -27.78 -1.04 -49.31
CA GLU A 337 -29.13 -0.57 -49.62
C GLU A 337 -30.14 -0.88 -48.51
N GLY A 338 -31.27 -0.18 -48.53
CA GLY A 338 -32.41 -0.43 -47.63
C GLY A 338 -32.14 -0.13 -46.16
N VAL A 339 -31.26 0.85 -45.87
CA VAL A 339 -31.06 1.34 -44.50
C VAL A 339 -32.25 2.22 -44.11
N HIS A 340 -33.06 1.76 -43.17
CA HIS A 340 -34.22 2.51 -42.69
C HIS A 340 -34.25 2.57 -41.17
N PHE A 341 -34.46 3.76 -40.64
CA PHE A 341 -34.87 3.92 -39.24
C PHE A 341 -36.34 3.50 -39.13
N VAL A 342 -36.65 2.59 -38.21
CA VAL A 342 -38.00 2.03 -38.08
C VAL A 342 -38.80 2.81 -37.06
N THR A 343 -38.30 2.91 -35.82
CA THR A 343 -38.98 3.60 -34.72
C THR A 343 -38.06 3.70 -33.49
N TYR A 344 -38.52 4.40 -32.45
CA TYR A 344 -37.97 4.31 -31.10
C TYR A 344 -39.04 3.88 -30.10
N LYS A 345 -38.61 3.26 -29.00
CA LYS A 345 -39.46 2.81 -27.88
C LYS A 345 -38.73 3.07 -26.55
N ASP A 346 -39.44 2.86 -25.44
CA ASP A 346 -38.88 2.93 -24.08
C ASP A 346 -38.15 4.25 -23.83
N LEU A 347 -38.73 5.36 -24.31
CA LEU A 347 -38.20 6.69 -24.12
C LEU A 347 -38.29 7.06 -22.63
N GLN A 348 -37.17 7.51 -22.07
CA GLN A 348 -37.03 7.93 -20.67
C GLN A 348 -36.21 9.24 -20.63
N GLN A 349 -35.96 9.77 -19.44
CA GLN A 349 -35.18 10.99 -19.21
C GLN A 349 -33.75 10.88 -19.75
N HIS A 350 -33.13 9.72 -19.57
CA HIS A 350 -31.71 9.48 -19.87
C HIS A 350 -31.48 8.37 -20.89
N SER A 351 -32.53 7.78 -21.48
CA SER A 351 -32.38 6.65 -22.40
C SER A 351 -33.50 6.51 -23.41
N VAL A 352 -33.22 5.80 -24.50
CA VAL A 352 -34.20 5.39 -25.53
C VAL A 352 -33.76 4.11 -26.23
N SER A 353 -34.69 3.28 -26.66
CA SER A 353 -34.43 2.11 -27.53
C SER A 353 -34.73 2.46 -28.99
N LEU A 354 -33.74 2.36 -29.87
CA LEU A 354 -33.82 2.67 -31.30
C LEU A 354 -33.90 1.41 -32.14
N TYR A 355 -34.74 1.39 -33.18
CA TYR A 355 -34.97 0.26 -34.06
C TYR A 355 -34.77 0.65 -35.53
N ALA A 356 -34.09 -0.19 -36.29
CA ALA A 356 -33.78 0.04 -37.71
C ALA A 356 -33.63 -1.28 -38.48
N THR A 357 -33.47 -1.20 -39.80
CA THR A 357 -33.25 -2.34 -40.69
C THR A 357 -32.25 -2.01 -41.81
N VAL A 358 -31.64 -3.05 -42.38
CA VAL A 358 -30.76 -2.99 -43.57
C VAL A 358 -31.25 -3.99 -44.61
N GLY A 359 -31.36 -3.60 -45.88
CA GLY A 359 -31.83 -4.44 -46.99
C GLY A 359 -30.83 -5.53 -47.42
N SER A 360 -31.23 -6.36 -48.39
CA SER A 360 -30.37 -7.42 -48.96
C SER A 360 -29.35 -6.85 -49.94
N ALA A 361 -28.07 -6.96 -49.62
CA ALA A 361 -27.00 -6.40 -50.42
C ALA A 361 -26.49 -7.39 -51.49
N SER A 362 -27.26 -7.64 -52.57
CA SER A 362 -26.77 -8.47 -53.68
C SER A 362 -25.58 -7.81 -54.40
N ASP A 363 -25.64 -6.48 -54.59
CA ASP A 363 -24.60 -5.70 -55.28
C ASP A 363 -23.82 -4.75 -54.33
N GLY A 364 -24.39 -4.52 -53.13
CA GLY A 364 -23.78 -3.75 -52.04
C GLY A 364 -22.77 -4.53 -51.20
N GLY A 365 -22.49 -5.80 -51.51
CA GLY A 365 -21.53 -6.62 -50.77
C GLY A 365 -21.88 -6.83 -49.29
N VAL A 366 -20.91 -7.31 -48.52
CA VAL A 366 -21.15 -7.67 -47.11
C VAL A 366 -21.22 -6.42 -46.25
N VAL A 367 -22.34 -6.24 -45.53
CA VAL A 367 -22.46 -5.22 -44.48
C VAL A 367 -21.51 -5.58 -43.33
N THR A 368 -20.45 -4.81 -43.15
CA THR A 368 -19.41 -5.05 -42.14
C THR A 368 -19.74 -4.41 -40.79
N GLU A 369 -20.52 -3.33 -40.79
CA GLU A 369 -20.92 -2.60 -39.59
C GLU A 369 -22.29 -1.96 -39.82
N ARG A 370 -23.11 -1.83 -38.78
CA ARG A 370 -24.37 -1.09 -38.79
C ARG A 370 -24.62 -0.43 -37.45
N GLY A 371 -25.59 0.47 -37.35
CA GLY A 371 -25.95 1.07 -36.07
C GLY A 371 -26.70 2.37 -36.21
N PHE A 372 -26.51 3.27 -35.24
CA PHE A 372 -27.18 4.56 -35.18
C PHE A 372 -26.17 5.69 -34.99
N VAL A 373 -26.47 6.85 -35.57
CA VAL A 373 -25.79 8.12 -35.28
C VAL A 373 -26.82 9.08 -34.70
N TYR A 374 -26.46 9.81 -33.65
CA TYR A 374 -27.37 10.74 -32.98
C TYR A 374 -26.65 11.97 -32.42
N ASP A 375 -27.34 13.12 -32.38
CA ASP A 375 -26.83 14.37 -31.81
C ASP A 375 -27.98 15.32 -31.41
N THR A 376 -27.67 16.39 -30.67
CA THR A 376 -28.62 17.42 -30.26
C THR A 376 -28.58 18.68 -31.13
N SER A 377 -27.52 18.86 -31.93
CA SER A 377 -27.24 20.16 -32.58
C SER A 377 -27.65 20.24 -34.05
N SER A 378 -27.73 19.10 -34.74
CA SER A 378 -27.86 19.06 -36.21
C SER A 378 -28.60 17.82 -36.70
N GLU A 379 -29.33 17.98 -37.80
CA GLU A 379 -29.92 16.88 -38.58
C GLU A 379 -28.91 16.22 -39.54
N HIS A 380 -27.77 16.87 -39.80
CA HIS A 380 -26.69 16.36 -40.65
C HIS A 380 -25.79 15.40 -39.87
N LEU A 381 -26.33 14.22 -39.59
CA LEU A 381 -25.66 13.19 -38.80
C LEU A 381 -24.82 12.27 -39.69
N THR A 382 -23.53 12.21 -39.39
CA THR A 382 -22.59 11.21 -39.93
C THR A 382 -21.81 10.57 -38.78
N GLN A 383 -21.07 9.50 -39.05
CA GLN A 383 -20.21 8.87 -38.05
C GLN A 383 -19.09 9.80 -37.52
N GLU A 384 -18.76 10.85 -38.26
CA GLU A 384 -17.72 11.83 -37.92
C GLU A 384 -18.26 13.03 -37.14
N THR A 385 -19.53 13.39 -37.34
CA THR A 385 -20.14 14.61 -36.78
C THR A 385 -21.05 14.36 -35.58
N ALA A 386 -21.43 13.11 -35.32
CA ALA A 386 -22.42 12.74 -34.31
C ALA A 386 -21.92 11.64 -33.36
N GLN A 387 -22.66 11.42 -32.27
CA GLN A 387 -22.44 10.26 -31.41
C GLN A 387 -22.84 8.99 -32.15
N VAL A 388 -22.09 7.90 -31.96
CA VAL A 388 -22.24 6.66 -32.76
C VAL A 388 -22.47 5.44 -31.89
N VAL A 389 -23.57 4.75 -32.13
CA VAL A 389 -23.84 3.39 -31.64
C VAL A 389 -23.41 2.39 -32.71
N ARG A 390 -22.46 1.51 -32.39
CA ARG A 390 -21.92 0.51 -33.33
C ARG A 390 -22.43 -0.88 -33.00
N LEU A 391 -22.90 -1.57 -34.02
CA LEU A 391 -23.36 -2.95 -33.96
C LEU A 391 -22.64 -3.78 -35.02
N GLN A 392 -22.58 -5.09 -34.79
CA GLN A 392 -22.06 -6.03 -35.77
C GLN A 392 -22.84 -5.93 -37.08
N GLY A 393 -22.11 -5.97 -38.19
CA GLY A 393 -22.68 -5.96 -39.54
C GLY A 393 -23.63 -7.12 -39.80
N GLY A 394 -24.50 -6.93 -40.79
CA GLY A 394 -25.52 -7.89 -41.17
C GLY A 394 -26.76 -7.21 -41.76
N VAL A 395 -27.57 -8.00 -42.45
CA VAL A 395 -28.84 -7.55 -43.04
C VAL A 395 -30.00 -7.80 -42.07
N GLY A 396 -31.16 -7.20 -42.36
CA GLY A 396 -32.38 -7.31 -41.56
C GLY A 396 -32.43 -6.38 -40.36
N ASN A 397 -33.40 -6.62 -39.48
CA ASN A 397 -33.73 -5.74 -38.36
C ASN A 397 -32.62 -5.74 -37.28
N PHE A 398 -32.41 -4.59 -36.67
CA PHE A 398 -31.53 -4.39 -35.53
C PHE A 398 -32.06 -3.30 -34.61
N PHE A 399 -31.62 -3.32 -33.36
CA PHE A 399 -31.98 -2.31 -32.38
C PHE A 399 -30.82 -2.04 -31.43
N ALA A 400 -30.84 -0.89 -30.75
CA ALA A 400 -29.91 -0.57 -29.69
C ALA A 400 -30.53 0.38 -28.67
N THR A 401 -30.16 0.25 -27.40
CA THR A 401 -30.54 1.20 -26.34
C THR A 401 -29.43 2.22 -26.15
N VAL A 402 -29.79 3.49 -26.27
CA VAL A 402 -28.92 4.63 -25.97
C VAL A 402 -29.18 5.06 -24.54
N GLN A 403 -28.12 5.28 -23.77
CA GLN A 403 -28.17 5.74 -22.37
C GLN A 403 -27.34 7.00 -22.20
N GLY A 404 -27.48 7.67 -21.05
CA GLY A 404 -26.73 8.90 -20.73
C GLY A 404 -27.17 10.11 -21.54
N LEU A 405 -28.43 10.13 -22.01
CA LEU A 405 -29.00 11.28 -22.69
C LEU A 405 -29.29 12.40 -21.71
N THR A 406 -29.27 13.64 -22.19
CA THR A 406 -29.65 14.81 -21.39
C THR A 406 -31.18 14.91 -21.34
N PRO A 407 -31.81 15.04 -20.16
CA PRO A 407 -33.26 15.19 -20.03
C PRO A 407 -33.81 16.44 -20.73
N LEU A 408 -35.11 16.41 -21.04
CA LEU A 408 -35.82 17.48 -21.79
C LEU A 408 -35.06 18.01 -23.02
N THR A 409 -34.29 17.16 -23.71
CA THR A 409 -33.46 17.55 -24.83
C THR A 409 -33.91 16.85 -26.10
N GLN A 410 -34.01 17.62 -27.19
CA GLN A 410 -34.31 17.08 -28.51
C GLN A 410 -33.06 16.43 -29.12
N TYR A 411 -33.21 15.21 -29.61
CA TYR A 411 -32.19 14.46 -30.34
C TYR A 411 -32.66 14.17 -31.76
N TYR A 412 -31.72 14.26 -32.69
CA TYR A 412 -31.82 13.77 -34.05
C TYR A 412 -31.13 12.42 -34.14
N VAL A 413 -31.66 11.47 -34.90
CA VAL A 413 -31.07 10.14 -35.07
C VAL A 413 -31.23 9.62 -36.50
N ARG A 414 -30.19 8.95 -37.00
CA ARG A 414 -30.21 8.16 -38.24
C ARG A 414 -29.69 6.76 -37.99
N ALA A 415 -30.22 5.80 -38.72
CA ALA A 415 -29.59 4.49 -38.85
C ALA A 415 -28.48 4.54 -39.90
N TYR A 416 -27.47 3.69 -39.80
CA TYR A 416 -26.44 3.55 -40.83
C TYR A 416 -26.03 2.08 -41.02
N ALA A 417 -25.50 1.78 -42.20
CA ALA A 417 -24.84 0.53 -42.52
C ALA A 417 -23.61 0.79 -43.39
N LYS A 418 -22.55 0.02 -43.19
CA LYS A 418 -21.24 0.22 -43.83
C LYS A 418 -20.76 -1.06 -44.50
N ASN A 419 -20.17 -0.93 -45.68
CA ASN A 419 -19.44 -1.96 -46.39
C ASN A 419 -18.02 -1.47 -46.76
N GLN A 420 -17.33 -2.19 -47.64
CA GLN A 420 -15.99 -1.84 -48.12
C GLN A 420 -15.96 -0.58 -49.03
N LEU A 421 -17.09 -0.17 -49.61
CA LEU A 421 -17.18 1.04 -50.44
C LEU A 421 -17.45 2.29 -49.59
N GLY A 422 -18.31 2.20 -48.58
CA GLY A 422 -18.69 3.35 -47.76
C GLY A 422 -19.88 3.09 -46.85
N ILE A 423 -20.47 4.19 -46.37
CA ILE A 423 -21.58 4.19 -45.40
C ILE A 423 -22.84 4.67 -46.10
N ALA A 424 -23.91 3.90 -45.97
CA ALA A 424 -25.26 4.34 -46.24
C ALA A 424 -25.95 4.73 -44.94
N TYR A 425 -26.73 5.81 -44.98
CA TYR A 425 -27.53 6.27 -43.85
C TYR A 425 -29.01 6.17 -44.23
N SER A 426 -29.88 6.05 -43.23
CA SER A 426 -31.32 6.17 -43.47
C SER A 426 -31.65 7.51 -44.09
N GLU A 427 -32.53 7.51 -45.10
CA GLU A 427 -32.98 8.74 -45.76
C GLU A 427 -33.65 9.68 -44.74
N GLU A 428 -34.54 9.13 -43.92
CA GLU A 428 -35.23 9.87 -42.86
C GLU A 428 -34.33 10.07 -41.63
N VAL A 429 -34.37 11.29 -41.09
CA VAL A 429 -33.85 11.65 -39.77
C VAL A 429 -35.03 11.62 -38.80
N ALA A 430 -34.98 10.72 -37.82
CA ALA A 430 -35.99 10.69 -36.77
C ALA A 430 -35.60 11.65 -35.64
N THR A 431 -36.60 12.19 -34.94
CA THR A 431 -36.39 13.05 -33.77
C THR A 431 -37.19 12.55 -32.58
N PHE A 432 -36.64 12.75 -31.38
CA PHE A 432 -37.34 12.52 -30.12
C PHE A 432 -36.85 13.53 -29.07
N ILE A 433 -37.70 13.82 -28.08
CA ILE A 433 -37.34 14.67 -26.94
C ILE A 433 -37.38 13.79 -25.71
N THR A 434 -36.25 13.64 -25.02
CA THR A 434 -36.20 12.88 -23.76
C THR A 434 -37.15 13.46 -22.73
N GLU A 435 -37.64 12.63 -21.81
CA GLU A 435 -38.53 13.09 -20.75
C GLU A 435 -37.83 14.11 -19.82
N ASP A 436 -38.62 14.96 -19.16
CA ASP A 436 -38.12 15.88 -18.11
C ASP A 436 -37.85 15.09 -16.81
N ILE A 437 -36.95 15.62 -15.98
CA ILE A 437 -36.70 15.09 -14.64
C ILE A 437 -37.92 15.39 -13.77
N GLY A 438 -38.53 14.34 -13.23
CA GLY A 438 -39.59 14.44 -12.24
C GLY A 438 -39.02 14.69 -10.84
N THR A 439 -39.87 15.07 -9.88
CA THR A 439 -39.48 14.98 -8.47
C THR A 439 -39.38 13.52 -8.02
N PRO A 440 -38.68 13.21 -6.92
CA PRO A 440 -38.62 11.86 -6.39
C PRO A 440 -40.01 11.31 -6.10
N SER A 441 -40.24 10.02 -6.25
CA SER A 441 -41.56 9.42 -6.08
C SER A 441 -41.49 8.08 -5.35
N ALA A 442 -42.66 7.55 -4.97
CA ALA A 442 -42.80 6.28 -4.25
C ALA A 442 -41.95 6.21 -2.95
N LEU A 443 -41.92 7.31 -2.21
CA LEU A 443 -41.34 7.37 -0.87
C LEU A 443 -42.26 6.69 0.14
N GLN A 444 -41.68 5.86 1.01
CA GLN A 444 -42.44 5.17 2.04
C GLN A 444 -41.62 4.98 3.32
N ILE A 445 -42.27 5.10 4.48
CA ILE A 445 -41.72 4.63 5.74
C ILE A 445 -42.06 3.15 5.87
N ILE A 446 -41.04 2.29 5.93
CA ILE A 446 -41.17 0.83 5.98
C ILE A 446 -41.40 0.37 7.43
N TYR A 447 -40.63 0.88 8.38
CA TYR A 447 -40.71 0.47 9.79
C TYR A 447 -40.70 1.68 10.74
N ALA A 448 -41.73 1.69 11.59
CA ALA A 448 -42.02 2.53 12.76
C ALA A 448 -41.79 1.87 14.13
N ILE A 449 -40.74 2.18 14.91
CA ILE A 449 -40.62 1.66 16.29
C ILE A 449 -40.56 2.81 17.30
N PRO A 450 -41.71 3.22 17.88
CA PRO A 450 -41.74 4.22 18.93
C PRO A 450 -41.27 3.66 20.29
N SER A 451 -40.48 4.46 20.99
CA SER A 451 -40.05 4.31 22.37
C SER A 451 -40.62 5.47 23.22
N VAL A 452 -40.15 5.61 24.45
CA VAL A 452 -40.61 6.63 25.42
C VAL A 452 -40.29 8.05 24.95
N SER A 453 -39.08 8.29 24.43
CA SER A 453 -38.62 9.61 23.97
C SER A 453 -37.91 9.57 22.62
N GLU A 454 -38.03 8.45 21.90
CA GLU A 454 -37.36 8.22 20.62
C GLU A 454 -38.27 7.45 19.65
N ILE A 455 -38.07 7.61 18.34
CA ILE A 455 -38.72 6.79 17.31
C ILE A 455 -37.66 6.33 16.31
N ALA A 456 -37.44 5.02 16.22
CA ALA A 456 -36.59 4.44 15.19
C ALA A 456 -37.38 4.23 13.89
N LEU A 457 -36.83 4.73 12.78
CA LEU A 457 -37.47 4.79 11.47
C LEU A 457 -36.59 4.11 10.42
N THR A 458 -37.23 3.41 9.49
CA THR A 458 -36.63 2.99 8.22
C THR A 458 -37.57 3.39 7.10
N ALA A 459 -37.03 4.00 6.05
CA ALA A 459 -37.75 4.44 4.87
C ALA A 459 -37.01 4.06 3.59
N LEU A 460 -37.69 4.23 2.45
CA LEU A 460 -37.19 3.90 1.13
C LEU A 460 -37.56 5.01 0.14
N VAL A 461 -36.59 5.38 -0.68
CA VAL A 461 -36.81 6.09 -1.96
C VAL A 461 -36.72 5.07 -3.09
N ARG A 462 -37.83 4.80 -3.79
CA ARG A 462 -37.87 3.81 -4.88
C ARG A 462 -37.59 4.39 -6.26
N GLN A 463 -37.95 5.65 -6.46
CA GLN A 463 -37.80 6.34 -7.73
C GLN A 463 -37.28 7.74 -7.48
N ASP A 464 -36.19 8.09 -8.12
CA ASP A 464 -35.56 9.40 -8.05
C ASP A 464 -36.14 10.42 -9.05
N GLY A 465 -37.11 10.00 -9.86
CA GLY A 465 -37.72 10.83 -10.91
C GLY A 465 -36.79 11.05 -12.11
N GLY A 466 -35.74 10.23 -12.24
CA GLY A 466 -34.68 10.38 -13.23
C GLY A 466 -33.60 11.36 -12.82
N GLY A 467 -33.70 12.02 -11.66
CA GLY A 467 -32.71 13.01 -11.18
C GLY A 467 -31.88 12.49 -10.01
N SER A 468 -30.77 13.14 -9.68
CA SER A 468 -29.92 12.68 -8.57
C SER A 468 -30.50 13.11 -7.20
N ILE A 469 -30.82 12.15 -6.33
CA ILE A 469 -31.25 12.46 -4.94
C ILE A 469 -30.09 13.10 -4.16
N SER A 470 -30.17 14.41 -3.92
CA SER A 470 -29.18 15.20 -3.19
C SER A 470 -29.34 15.11 -1.67
N ARG A 471 -30.59 15.02 -1.17
CA ARG A 471 -30.92 15.01 0.25
C ARG A 471 -32.08 14.06 0.51
N ARG A 472 -32.05 13.31 1.60
CA ARG A 472 -33.14 12.47 2.09
C ARG A 472 -33.12 12.36 3.61
N GLY A 473 -34.28 12.10 4.20
CA GLY A 473 -34.40 11.97 5.65
C GLY A 473 -35.85 11.96 6.12
N PHE A 474 -36.08 12.49 7.33
CA PHE A 474 -37.39 12.54 7.96
C PHE A 474 -37.74 13.95 8.39
N VAL A 475 -38.99 14.34 8.20
CA VAL A 475 -39.59 15.54 8.78
C VAL A 475 -40.67 15.12 9.76
N TYR A 476 -40.77 15.81 10.90
CA TYR A 476 -41.71 15.44 11.96
C TYR A 476 -42.24 16.65 12.73
N SER A 477 -43.44 16.48 13.30
CA SER A 477 -44.09 17.49 14.12
C SER A 477 -45.09 16.85 15.08
N SER A 478 -45.28 17.45 16.26
CA SER A 478 -46.34 17.06 17.20
C SER A 478 -47.65 17.83 16.98
N SER A 479 -47.62 18.88 16.17
CA SER A 479 -48.79 19.75 15.91
C SER A 479 -49.20 19.79 14.44
N GLN A 480 -48.26 19.64 13.50
CA GLN A 480 -48.53 19.66 12.06
C GLN A 480 -48.75 18.24 11.52
N SER A 481 -49.93 17.98 10.94
CA SER A 481 -50.30 16.66 10.39
C SER A 481 -49.55 16.28 9.11
N GLN A 482 -49.07 17.28 8.37
CA GLN A 482 -48.26 17.10 7.16
C GLN A 482 -46.93 17.88 7.30
N PRO A 483 -45.98 17.37 8.10
CA PRO A 483 -44.72 18.07 8.29
C PRO A 483 -43.96 18.23 6.96
N THR A 484 -43.22 19.32 6.85
CA THR A 484 -42.41 19.70 5.69
C THR A 484 -40.97 20.00 6.14
N LEU A 485 -40.12 20.46 5.22
CA LEU A 485 -38.76 20.88 5.57
C LEU A 485 -38.70 22.10 6.51
N ASN A 486 -39.82 22.79 6.73
CA ASN A 486 -39.93 23.92 7.66
C ASN A 486 -40.28 23.50 9.10
N ASP A 487 -40.59 22.22 9.33
CA ASP A 487 -40.84 21.65 10.66
C ASP A 487 -39.53 21.08 11.26
N HIS A 488 -39.60 20.11 12.17
CA HIS A 488 -38.40 19.43 12.63
C HIS A 488 -37.88 18.50 11.53
N LEU A 489 -36.58 18.59 11.27
CA LEU A 489 -35.90 17.92 10.17
C LEU A 489 -34.74 17.06 10.69
N LEU A 490 -34.69 15.82 10.25
CA LEU A 490 -33.55 14.92 10.41
C LEU A 490 -33.08 14.45 9.04
N GLU A 491 -31.98 15.01 8.57
CA GLU A 491 -31.35 14.61 7.30
C GLU A 491 -30.42 13.41 7.51
N VAL A 492 -30.47 12.44 6.60
CA VAL A 492 -29.79 11.14 6.74
C VAL A 492 -28.73 10.92 5.66
N GLY A 493 -28.91 11.51 4.46
CA GLY A 493 -27.92 11.41 3.38
C GLY A 493 -28.51 11.69 2.00
N SER A 494 -28.02 10.99 0.98
CA SER A 494 -28.36 11.14 -0.44
C SER A 494 -28.59 9.78 -1.12
N GLY A 495 -29.01 9.79 -2.39
CA GLY A 495 -29.23 8.59 -3.22
C GLY A 495 -30.56 7.85 -3.03
N GLU A 496 -30.80 6.85 -3.87
CA GLU A 496 -31.96 5.95 -3.79
C GLU A 496 -31.77 4.83 -2.75
N GLY A 497 -32.83 4.05 -2.50
CA GLY A 497 -32.79 2.88 -1.64
C GLY A 497 -33.20 3.15 -0.19
N ASN A 498 -32.93 2.17 0.66
CA ASN A 498 -33.33 2.20 2.07
C ASN A 498 -32.43 3.15 2.87
N PHE A 499 -33.04 3.85 3.83
CA PHE A 499 -32.33 4.66 4.82
C PHE A 499 -33.04 4.60 6.18
N SER A 500 -32.29 4.76 7.26
CA SER A 500 -32.79 4.61 8.63
C SER A 500 -32.22 5.68 9.54
N ALA A 501 -33.02 6.11 10.53
CA ALA A 501 -32.59 7.06 11.54
C ALA A 501 -33.43 6.92 12.81
N THR A 502 -33.02 7.61 13.88
CA THR A 502 -33.76 7.66 15.15
C THR A 502 -34.06 9.10 15.50
N LEU A 503 -35.35 9.45 15.58
CA LEU A 503 -35.77 10.72 16.19
C LEU A 503 -35.54 10.61 17.69
N ARG A 504 -34.89 11.61 18.30
CA ARG A 504 -34.56 11.62 19.74
C ARG A 504 -35.09 12.86 20.43
N GLY A 505 -35.18 12.83 21.76
CA GLY A 505 -35.61 13.98 22.56
C GLY A 505 -37.09 14.32 22.39
N LEU A 506 -37.90 13.32 22.05
CA LEU A 506 -39.34 13.48 21.89
C LEU A 506 -40.02 13.52 23.26
N SER A 507 -41.11 14.28 23.35
CA SER A 507 -41.94 14.31 24.54
C SER A 507 -42.63 12.97 24.76
N VAL A 508 -42.72 12.54 26.01
CA VAL A 508 -43.37 11.29 26.40
C VAL A 508 -44.88 11.35 26.17
N ASP A 509 -45.51 10.21 25.91
CA ASP A 509 -46.97 10.10 25.68
C ASP A 509 -47.51 11.15 24.67
N THR A 510 -46.76 11.41 23.61
CA THR A 510 -47.03 12.50 22.67
C THR A 510 -47.17 11.95 21.26
N ARG A 511 -48.20 12.43 20.56
CA ARG A 511 -48.45 12.12 19.15
C ARG A 511 -47.47 12.88 18.26
N TYR A 512 -46.88 12.18 17.31
CA TYR A 512 -46.04 12.74 16.25
C TYR A 512 -46.54 12.31 14.87
N TYR A 513 -46.48 13.23 13.92
CA TYR A 513 -46.62 12.97 12.50
C TYR A 513 -45.24 12.97 11.89
N VAL A 514 -44.90 11.95 11.10
CA VAL A 514 -43.58 11.76 10.50
C VAL A 514 -43.74 11.49 9.01
N ARG A 515 -42.91 12.14 8.18
CA ARG A 515 -42.80 11.85 6.74
C ARG A 515 -41.35 11.61 6.38
N ALA A 516 -41.09 10.63 5.53
CA ALA A 516 -39.83 10.56 4.81
C ALA A 516 -39.82 11.65 3.72
N PHE A 517 -38.66 12.26 3.46
CA PHE A 517 -38.49 13.19 2.34
C PHE A 517 -37.28 12.81 1.48
N ALA A 518 -37.30 13.22 0.22
CA ALA A 518 -36.17 13.16 -0.69
C ALA A 518 -36.20 14.35 -1.65
N THR A 519 -35.05 14.90 -1.97
CA THR A 519 -34.87 16.09 -2.80
C THR A 519 -33.91 15.79 -3.95
N ASN A 520 -34.34 16.06 -5.18
CA ASN A 520 -33.48 16.14 -6.36
C ASN A 520 -33.48 17.57 -6.93
N GLU A 521 -32.84 17.77 -8.07
CA GLU A 521 -32.77 19.05 -8.80
C GLU A 521 -34.14 19.61 -9.20
N ARG A 522 -35.18 18.77 -9.31
CA ARG A 522 -36.54 19.21 -9.62
C ARG A 522 -37.30 19.67 -8.39
N GLY A 523 -37.06 19.07 -7.23
CA GLY A 523 -37.69 19.47 -5.98
C GLY A 523 -37.72 18.39 -4.91
N THR A 524 -38.46 18.67 -3.83
CA THR A 524 -38.63 17.76 -2.70
C THR A 524 -39.96 17.04 -2.78
N SER A 525 -39.95 15.74 -2.55
CA SER A 525 -41.15 14.93 -2.35
C SER A 525 -41.12 14.27 -0.98
N TYR A 526 -42.31 13.86 -0.54
CA TYR A 526 -42.53 13.33 0.79
C TYR A 526 -43.36 12.04 0.70
N SER A 527 -43.16 11.13 1.64
CA SER A 527 -44.08 10.00 1.83
C SER A 527 -45.44 10.48 2.34
N GLU A 528 -46.41 9.57 2.38
CA GLU A 528 -47.60 9.74 3.22
C GLU A 528 -47.19 9.95 4.70
N PRO A 529 -47.94 10.76 5.47
CA PRO A 529 -47.67 10.97 6.89
C PRO A 529 -47.98 9.72 7.70
N LEU A 530 -47.01 9.29 8.50
CA LEU A 530 -47.18 8.25 9.50
C LEU A 530 -47.43 8.90 10.86
N THR A 531 -48.55 8.56 11.49
CA THR A 531 -48.86 9.01 12.85
C THR A 531 -48.42 7.96 13.86
N LEU A 532 -47.63 8.39 14.85
CA LEU A 532 -47.07 7.56 15.91
C LEU A 532 -47.31 8.22 17.27
N HIS A 533 -47.30 7.43 18.33
CA HIS A 533 -47.29 7.93 19.70
C HIS A 533 -46.04 7.41 20.40
N THR A 534 -45.32 8.29 21.10
CA THR A 534 -44.30 7.85 22.04
C THR A 534 -44.96 7.09 23.19
N GLN A 535 -44.22 6.17 23.78
CA GLN A 535 -44.77 5.31 24.83
C GLN A 535 -45.14 6.14 26.06
N ASN A 536 -46.26 5.78 26.68
CA ASN A 536 -46.65 6.35 27.95
C ASN A 536 -45.91 5.63 29.10
N VAL A 537 -45.33 6.41 29.99
CA VAL A 537 -44.64 5.96 31.20
C VAL A 537 -45.10 6.81 32.38
N SER A 538 -45.16 6.22 33.56
CA SER A 538 -45.47 6.96 34.80
C SER A 538 -44.19 7.50 35.44
N LEU A 539 -44.32 8.38 36.42
CA LEU A 539 -43.17 8.78 37.26
C LEU A 539 -42.58 7.55 37.99
N PRO A 540 -41.30 7.60 38.39
CA PRO A 540 -40.70 6.59 39.27
C PRO A 540 -41.41 6.56 40.62
N ALA A 541 -41.29 5.44 41.34
CA ALA A 541 -41.73 5.31 42.72
C ALA A 541 -40.51 5.03 43.62
N LEU A 542 -40.45 5.71 44.76
CA LEU A 542 -39.47 5.46 45.81
C LEU A 542 -40.17 5.03 47.10
N SER A 543 -39.51 4.22 47.91
CA SER A 543 -39.87 4.07 49.32
C SER A 543 -39.14 5.10 50.18
N SER A 544 -39.56 5.27 51.44
CA SER A 544 -38.78 6.02 52.43
C SER A 544 -37.35 5.49 52.48
N PHE A 545 -36.38 6.39 52.55
CA PHE A 545 -34.97 6.02 52.69
C PHE A 545 -34.65 5.61 54.13
N VAL A 546 -33.57 4.86 54.28
CA VAL A 546 -33.05 4.42 55.58
C VAL A 546 -31.83 5.26 55.93
N GLN A 547 -31.86 5.87 57.12
CA GLN A 547 -30.70 6.54 57.70
C GLN A 547 -29.75 5.51 58.32
N GLY A 548 -28.46 5.62 57.97
CA GLY A 548 -27.37 4.86 58.56
C GLY A 548 -26.61 5.67 59.61
N GLU A 549 -25.28 5.46 59.68
CA GLU A 549 -24.40 6.17 60.61
C GLU A 549 -24.40 7.69 60.35
N THR A 550 -24.50 8.47 61.44
CA THR A 550 -24.42 9.93 61.43
C THR A 550 -23.21 10.42 62.19
N PHE A 551 -22.47 11.34 61.59
CA PHE A 551 -21.30 12.01 62.15
C PHE A 551 -21.54 13.53 62.18
N SER A 552 -20.67 14.27 62.86
CA SER A 552 -20.84 15.73 63.02
C SER A 552 -20.88 16.52 61.70
N THR A 553 -20.31 15.99 60.61
CA THR A 553 -20.32 16.66 59.29
C THR A 553 -20.75 15.76 58.13
N LYS A 554 -21.26 14.55 58.39
CA LYS A 554 -21.69 13.62 57.34
C LYS A 554 -22.74 12.60 57.81
N VAL A 555 -23.55 12.08 56.89
CA VAL A 555 -24.55 11.03 57.17
C VAL A 555 -24.63 10.03 56.02
N LYS A 556 -24.72 8.74 56.34
CA LYS A 556 -24.96 7.66 55.37
C LYS A 556 -26.46 7.42 55.20
N LEU A 557 -26.92 7.29 53.96
CA LEU A 557 -28.33 7.10 53.61
C LEU A 557 -28.46 5.96 52.58
N THR A 558 -29.57 5.23 52.61
CA THR A 558 -29.90 4.22 51.60
C THR A 558 -31.29 4.48 51.04
N GLY A 559 -31.36 4.88 49.78
CA GLY A 559 -32.61 5.09 49.05
C GLY A 559 -33.04 3.80 48.35
N ASN A 560 -34.29 3.72 47.91
CA ASN A 560 -34.78 2.54 47.20
C ASN A 560 -35.85 2.92 46.17
N ILE A 561 -35.57 2.63 44.89
CA ILE A 561 -36.50 2.85 43.77
C ILE A 561 -37.33 1.58 43.61
N THR A 562 -38.62 1.64 43.98
CA THR A 562 -39.55 0.50 43.95
C THR A 562 -40.16 0.28 42.57
N SER A 563 -40.19 1.31 41.72
CA SER A 563 -40.61 1.21 40.33
C SER A 563 -39.95 2.31 39.49
N ASN A 564 -39.57 1.97 38.25
CA ASN A 564 -39.10 2.94 37.25
C ASN A 564 -40.25 3.55 36.42
N GLY A 565 -41.50 3.17 36.70
CA GLY A 565 -42.68 3.67 35.99
C GLY A 565 -42.78 3.21 34.53
N GLY A 566 -42.05 2.17 34.14
CA GLY A 566 -41.96 1.69 32.75
C GLY A 566 -40.95 2.46 31.88
N GLY A 567 -40.31 3.51 32.41
CA GLY A 567 -39.24 4.27 31.75
C GLY A 567 -37.84 3.91 32.23
N LYS A 568 -36.81 4.54 31.67
CA LYS A 568 -35.42 4.45 32.12
C LYS A 568 -35.16 5.44 33.25
N ILE A 569 -34.55 5.01 34.36
CA ILE A 569 -34.02 5.95 35.33
C ILE A 569 -32.81 6.69 34.72
N LEU A 570 -32.89 8.02 34.69
CA LEU A 570 -31.87 8.92 34.15
C LEU A 570 -30.95 9.43 35.26
N GLN A 571 -31.52 9.76 36.41
CA GLN A 571 -30.81 10.30 37.56
C GLN A 571 -31.51 9.87 38.86
N TYR A 572 -30.73 9.66 39.92
CA TYR A 572 -31.25 9.35 41.25
C TYR A 572 -30.28 9.82 42.33
N GLY A 573 -30.78 10.00 43.55
CA GLY A 573 -29.93 10.36 44.67
C GLY A 573 -30.69 10.96 45.84
N PHE A 574 -30.06 11.91 46.52
CA PHE A 574 -30.61 12.61 47.67
C PHE A 574 -30.47 14.11 47.52
N VAL A 575 -31.48 14.81 47.99
CA VAL A 575 -31.55 16.26 48.05
C VAL A 575 -31.83 16.66 49.50
N TYR A 576 -31.16 17.70 50.00
CA TYR A 576 -31.27 18.14 51.39
C TYR A 576 -31.31 19.65 51.55
N SER A 577 -32.00 20.15 52.58
CA SER A 577 -32.07 21.57 52.90
C SER A 577 -32.12 21.86 54.40
N GLN A 578 -31.50 22.97 54.81
CA GLN A 578 -31.65 23.55 56.15
C GLN A 578 -32.91 24.44 56.27
N HIS A 579 -33.43 24.90 55.14
CA HIS A 579 -34.45 25.95 55.09
C HIS A 579 -35.79 25.47 54.54
N HIS A 580 -35.80 24.36 53.80
CA HIS A 580 -37.00 23.80 53.18
C HIS A 580 -37.31 22.43 53.73
N THR A 581 -38.51 22.26 54.29
CA THR A 581 -38.98 20.99 54.87
C THR A 581 -39.27 19.92 53.83
N ASN A 582 -39.49 20.32 52.57
CA ASN A 582 -39.69 19.45 51.43
C ASN A 582 -38.71 19.82 50.31
N PRO A 583 -37.43 19.42 50.42
CA PRO A 583 -36.41 19.85 49.48
C PRO A 583 -36.59 19.20 48.10
N THR A 584 -36.36 19.97 47.04
CA THR A 584 -36.43 19.51 45.64
C THR A 584 -35.13 19.85 44.91
N LEU A 585 -34.92 19.30 43.70
CA LEU A 585 -33.75 19.62 42.88
C LEU A 585 -33.60 21.13 42.60
N GLU A 586 -34.69 21.90 42.67
CA GLU A 586 -34.69 23.35 42.48
C GLU A 586 -34.55 24.13 43.80
N ASN A 587 -35.06 23.58 44.91
CA ASN A 587 -35.10 24.25 46.23
C ASN A 587 -34.40 23.40 47.30
N ASN A 588 -33.07 23.48 47.34
CA ASN A 588 -32.24 22.73 48.29
C ASN A 588 -31.02 23.52 48.78
N THR A 589 -30.42 23.05 49.88
CA THR A 589 -29.10 23.49 50.34
C THR A 589 -27.99 22.71 49.62
N GLY A 590 -28.25 21.44 49.29
CA GLY A 590 -27.36 20.64 48.47
C GLY A 590 -28.00 19.32 48.01
N GLN A 591 -27.28 18.61 47.15
CA GLN A 591 -27.70 17.32 46.60
C GLN A 591 -26.49 16.42 46.30
N VAL A 592 -26.72 15.11 46.35
CA VAL A 592 -25.82 14.08 45.82
C VAL A 592 -26.60 13.24 44.83
N SER A 593 -26.04 12.97 43.65
CA SER A 593 -26.76 12.23 42.61
C SER A 593 -25.83 11.43 41.72
N LEU A 594 -26.38 10.37 41.13
CA LEU A 594 -25.75 9.54 40.12
C LEU A 594 -26.68 9.43 38.91
N SER A 595 -26.11 9.16 37.74
CA SER A 595 -26.85 8.87 36.52
C SER A 595 -26.77 7.38 36.21
N GLY A 596 -27.89 6.75 35.87
CA GLY A 596 -27.92 5.33 35.53
C GLY A 596 -29.30 4.70 35.67
N ASN A 597 -29.55 3.68 34.85
CA ASN A 597 -30.80 2.93 34.88
C ASN A 597 -30.75 1.84 35.94
N ILE A 598 -31.27 2.13 37.12
CA ILE A 598 -31.27 1.21 38.25
C ILE A 598 -32.69 0.96 38.78
N LEU A 599 -32.85 -0.15 39.49
CA LEU A 599 -34.02 -0.47 40.29
C LEU A 599 -33.54 -1.08 41.61
N GLY A 600 -34.23 -0.78 42.71
CA GLY A 600 -33.83 -1.24 44.04
C GLY A 600 -33.00 -0.23 44.84
N SER A 601 -32.25 -0.73 45.82
CA SER A 601 -31.57 0.07 46.83
C SER A 601 -30.29 0.74 46.33
N PHE A 602 -30.07 2.01 46.68
CA PHE A 602 -28.86 2.76 46.38
C PHE A 602 -28.31 3.46 47.65
N PRO A 603 -27.10 3.07 48.12
CA PRO A 603 -26.45 3.73 49.25
C PRO A 603 -25.70 5.00 48.81
N MET A 604 -25.77 6.07 49.61
CA MET A 604 -25.02 7.33 49.40
C MET A 604 -24.60 7.95 50.74
N GLU A 605 -23.60 8.83 50.71
CA GLU A 605 -23.15 9.61 51.88
C GLU A 605 -23.33 11.11 51.57
N LEU A 606 -24.00 11.83 52.48
CA LEU A 606 -23.98 13.29 52.48
C LEU A 606 -22.77 13.75 53.30
N THR A 607 -21.93 14.60 52.72
CA THR A 607 -20.71 15.09 53.37
C THR A 607 -20.71 16.61 53.48
N GLN A 608 -19.78 17.17 54.25
CA GLN A 608 -19.62 18.62 54.42
C GLN A 608 -20.85 19.32 55.01
N LEU A 609 -21.59 18.60 55.86
CA LEU A 609 -22.71 19.17 56.60
C LEU A 609 -22.21 20.06 57.74
N GLU A 610 -22.98 21.10 58.05
CA GLU A 610 -22.78 21.90 59.25
C GLU A 610 -23.11 21.07 60.49
N ARG A 611 -22.45 21.39 61.61
CA ARG A 611 -22.60 20.66 62.88
C ARG A 611 -23.77 21.18 63.67
N ASN A 612 -24.37 20.32 64.49
CA ASN A 612 -25.53 20.67 65.31
C ASN A 612 -26.66 21.33 64.48
N THR A 613 -26.81 20.86 63.24
CA THR A 613 -27.67 21.47 62.25
C THR A 613 -28.69 20.44 61.78
N THR A 614 -29.95 20.83 61.80
CA THR A 614 -31.05 20.03 61.26
C THR A 614 -31.16 20.22 59.76
N TYR A 615 -31.16 19.11 59.02
CA TYR A 615 -31.41 19.04 57.59
C TYR A 615 -32.67 18.23 57.31
N TYR A 616 -33.51 18.72 56.42
CA TYR A 616 -34.57 17.94 55.80
C TYR A 616 -34.02 17.30 54.54
N VAL A 617 -34.23 16.00 54.37
CA VAL A 617 -33.63 15.21 53.28
C VAL A 617 -34.72 14.40 52.60
N ALA A 618 -34.70 14.35 51.27
CA ALA A 618 -35.54 13.48 50.46
C ALA A 618 -34.67 12.70 49.45
N ALA A 619 -34.99 11.42 49.23
CA ALA A 619 -34.46 10.68 48.09
C ALA A 619 -35.21 11.11 46.83
N PHE A 620 -34.58 11.09 45.66
CA PHE A 620 -35.24 11.38 44.39
C PHE A 620 -34.82 10.39 43.29
N ALA A 621 -35.70 10.22 42.31
CA ALA A 621 -35.39 9.53 41.06
C ALA A 621 -36.11 10.21 39.90
N THR A 622 -35.42 10.32 38.77
CA THR A 622 -35.89 10.97 37.54
C THR A 622 -35.89 9.95 36.40
N ASN A 623 -37.03 9.76 35.76
CA ASN A 623 -37.11 9.06 34.47
C ASN A 623 -37.51 10.05 33.36
N GLU A 624 -37.82 9.55 32.16
CA GLU A 624 -38.23 10.39 31.02
C GLU A 624 -39.54 11.15 31.27
N ARG A 625 -40.38 10.73 32.24
CA ARG A 625 -41.60 11.47 32.63
C ARG A 625 -41.29 12.63 33.57
N GLY A 626 -40.28 12.49 34.43
CA GLY A 626 -39.91 13.50 35.40
C GLY A 626 -39.38 12.92 36.71
N THR A 627 -39.33 13.77 37.74
CA THR A 627 -38.74 13.45 39.05
C THR A 627 -39.81 13.15 40.11
N THR A 628 -39.64 12.05 40.83
CA THR A 628 -40.35 11.74 42.08
C THR A 628 -39.39 11.92 43.26
N TYR A 629 -39.95 12.31 44.41
CA TYR A 629 -39.25 12.38 45.68
C TYR A 629 -39.87 11.39 46.67
N SER A 630 -39.06 10.84 47.59
CA SER A 630 -39.58 10.16 48.78
C SER A 630 -40.17 11.18 49.75
N ASP A 631 -40.93 10.72 50.74
CA ASP A 631 -41.28 11.57 51.89
C ASP A 631 -40.01 12.11 52.55
N PRO A 632 -39.94 13.42 52.85
CA PRO A 632 -38.76 14.01 53.48
C PRO A 632 -38.64 13.56 54.94
N GLN A 633 -37.42 13.30 55.39
CA GLN A 633 -37.11 13.06 56.81
C GLN A 633 -36.14 14.12 57.32
N SER A 634 -36.30 14.55 58.56
CA SER A 634 -35.35 15.44 59.23
C SER A 634 -34.27 14.67 59.96
N LEU A 635 -33.02 15.06 59.82
CA LEU A 635 -31.89 14.55 60.60
C LEU A 635 -31.06 15.71 61.14
N THR A 636 -30.52 15.56 62.35
CA THR A 636 -29.67 16.58 62.99
C THR A 636 -28.26 16.03 63.12
N THR A 637 -27.28 16.75 62.58
CA THR A 637 -25.87 16.43 62.77
C THR A 637 -25.47 16.67 64.23
N PRO A 638 -24.69 15.78 64.87
CA PRO A 638 -24.21 16.01 66.24
C PRO A 638 -23.29 17.25 66.38
N MET A 639 -23.14 17.75 67.62
CA MET A 639 -22.07 18.70 67.98
C MET A 639 -20.69 18.05 67.90
N LEU A 640 -19.63 18.87 67.79
CA LEU A 640 -18.25 18.38 67.86
C LEU A 640 -17.95 17.85 69.27
N SER A 641 -17.41 16.63 69.36
CA SER A 641 -17.07 15.97 70.63
C SER A 641 -15.60 15.56 70.68
N VAL A 642 -15.08 15.31 71.88
CA VAL A 642 -13.75 14.73 72.08
C VAL A 642 -13.65 13.39 71.32
N GLY A 643 -12.58 13.21 70.54
CA GLY A 643 -12.40 12.07 69.65
C GLY A 643 -12.80 12.31 68.19
N ASP A 644 -13.52 13.39 67.88
CA ASP A 644 -13.85 13.74 66.49
C ASP A 644 -12.61 14.21 65.72
N VAL A 645 -12.53 13.85 64.44
CA VAL A 645 -11.50 14.40 63.54
C VAL A 645 -11.86 15.85 63.18
N TYR A 646 -10.98 16.79 63.49
CA TYR A 646 -11.18 18.21 63.25
C TYR A 646 -9.90 18.93 62.83
N GLN A 647 -9.97 19.75 61.76
CA GLN A 647 -8.89 20.60 61.24
C GLN A 647 -7.49 19.93 61.15
N GLY A 648 -7.46 18.66 60.75
CA GLY A 648 -6.21 17.90 60.60
C GLY A 648 -5.69 17.28 61.90
N GLY A 649 -6.49 17.22 62.96
CA GLY A 649 -6.18 16.48 64.18
C GLY A 649 -7.43 15.79 64.75
N VAL A 650 -7.31 15.27 65.96
CA VAL A 650 -8.40 14.69 66.75
C VAL A 650 -8.66 15.61 67.93
N VAL A 651 -9.92 15.97 68.18
CA VAL A 651 -10.30 16.84 69.30
C VAL A 651 -9.93 16.17 70.61
N ALA A 652 -8.88 16.66 71.25
CA ALA A 652 -8.33 16.13 72.50
C ALA A 652 -9.02 16.71 73.73
N TYR A 653 -9.41 17.97 73.64
CA TYR A 653 -10.05 18.71 74.72
C TYR A 653 -10.84 19.89 74.14
N LEU A 654 -11.98 20.21 74.73
CA LEU A 654 -12.79 21.37 74.40
C LEU A 654 -12.76 22.32 75.60
N PHE A 655 -12.50 23.60 75.35
CA PHE A 655 -12.37 24.58 76.43
C PHE A 655 -13.69 24.77 77.17
N THR A 656 -13.58 24.91 78.48
CA THR A 656 -14.68 25.22 79.40
C THR A 656 -14.59 26.68 79.85
N PRO A 657 -15.68 27.28 80.38
CA PRO A 657 -15.66 28.67 80.83
C PRO A 657 -14.62 29.01 81.91
N SER A 658 -14.06 28.00 82.60
CA SER A 658 -12.98 28.17 83.57
C SER A 658 -11.58 28.18 82.97
N ASP A 659 -11.44 27.81 81.70
CA ASP A 659 -10.13 27.70 81.04
C ASP A 659 -9.66 29.06 80.52
N GLU A 660 -8.36 29.33 80.71
CA GLU A 660 -7.73 30.56 80.22
C GLU A 660 -7.75 30.58 78.69
N GLY A 661 -8.22 31.69 78.09
CA GLY A 661 -8.43 31.80 76.65
C GLY A 661 -9.80 31.32 76.15
N PHE A 662 -10.71 30.87 77.02
CA PHE A 662 -12.10 30.62 76.64
C PHE A 662 -12.82 31.90 76.22
N ILE A 663 -13.44 31.87 75.05
CA ILE A 663 -14.27 32.98 74.54
C ILE A 663 -15.71 32.46 74.40
N PRO A 664 -16.68 33.03 75.13
CA PRO A 664 -18.09 32.65 75.02
C PRO A 664 -18.60 32.73 73.58
N GLY A 665 -19.23 31.66 73.09
CA GLY A 665 -19.80 31.59 71.75
C GLY A 665 -18.81 31.22 70.64
N GLN A 666 -17.53 31.02 70.96
CA GLN A 666 -16.53 30.51 70.02
C GLN A 666 -16.07 29.11 70.44
N LEU A 667 -15.94 28.22 69.46
CA LEU A 667 -15.48 26.85 69.69
C LEU A 667 -13.95 26.85 69.76
N HIS A 668 -13.42 26.57 70.95
CA HIS A 668 -11.99 26.46 71.19
C HIS A 668 -11.63 25.12 71.81
N GLY A 669 -10.45 24.62 71.48
CA GLY A 669 -9.98 23.36 72.05
C GLY A 669 -8.55 23.03 71.69
N TYR A 670 -8.12 21.86 72.14
CA TYR A 670 -6.87 21.26 71.71
C TYR A 670 -7.13 20.09 70.78
N LEU A 671 -6.38 20.05 69.69
CA LEU A 671 -6.21 18.89 68.84
C LEU A 671 -4.95 18.15 69.26
N ILE A 672 -5.01 16.83 69.18
CA ILE A 672 -3.83 15.96 69.08
C ILE A 672 -3.70 15.48 67.63
N PRO A 673 -2.49 15.05 67.19
CA PRO A 673 -2.37 14.29 65.96
C PRO A 673 -3.15 12.97 66.07
N ALA A 674 -3.47 12.34 64.93
CA ALA A 674 -3.95 10.97 64.96
C ALA A 674 -2.91 10.07 65.66
N THR A 675 -3.33 8.99 66.30
CA THR A 675 -2.42 8.11 67.06
C THR A 675 -1.27 7.56 66.23
N ALA A 676 -1.48 7.36 64.93
CA ALA A 676 -0.46 6.94 63.97
C ALA A 676 0.62 8.01 63.69
N ASP A 677 0.31 9.29 63.93
CA ASP A 677 1.18 10.43 63.66
C ASP A 677 1.91 10.94 64.92
N LEU A 678 1.77 10.26 66.07
CA LEU A 678 2.44 10.64 67.31
C LEU A 678 3.98 10.45 67.22
N PRO A 679 4.77 11.28 67.92
CA PRO A 679 6.23 11.10 67.98
C PRO A 679 6.66 9.71 68.47
N ALA A 680 7.43 9.01 67.63
CA ALA A 680 7.87 7.65 67.86
C ALA A 680 9.03 7.53 68.87
N GLU A 681 9.80 8.59 69.08
CA GLU A 681 10.95 8.60 70.00
C GLU A 681 10.61 9.26 71.35
N ALA A 682 11.44 9.02 72.36
CA ALA A 682 11.41 9.73 73.63
C ALA A 682 12.56 10.75 73.66
N TYR A 683 12.31 11.93 74.22
CA TYR A 683 13.23 13.06 74.18
C TYR A 683 13.57 13.53 75.59
N PRO A 684 14.82 13.96 75.86
CA PRO A 684 15.12 14.79 77.03
C PRO A 684 14.22 16.02 77.04
N TRP A 685 13.81 16.47 78.23
CA TRP A 685 12.91 17.62 78.38
C TRP A 685 13.51 18.90 77.77
N GLY A 686 14.80 19.14 78.05
CA GLY A 686 15.54 20.33 77.68
C GLY A 686 16.75 20.54 78.60
N CYS A 687 17.19 21.78 78.70
CA CYS A 687 18.34 22.21 79.49
C CYS A 687 17.92 22.82 80.84
N GLY A 688 18.91 23.14 81.68
CA GLY A 688 18.70 23.85 82.94
C GLY A 688 18.39 25.33 82.68
N LEU A 689 17.15 25.74 82.94
CA LEU A 689 16.68 27.13 82.85
C LEU A 689 16.58 27.74 84.26
N SER A 690 16.53 29.07 84.38
CA SER A 690 16.39 29.74 85.68
C SER A 690 15.02 29.47 86.31
N GLN A 691 14.87 29.72 87.62
CA GLN A 691 13.71 29.25 88.41
C GLN A 691 12.35 29.90 88.06
N GLU A 692 12.27 30.76 87.05
CA GLU A 692 11.04 31.46 86.63
C GLU A 692 10.83 31.43 85.10
N SER A 693 11.46 30.49 84.37
CA SER A 693 11.48 30.50 82.90
C SER A 693 10.24 29.92 82.21
N THR A 694 9.38 29.16 82.89
CA THR A 694 8.16 28.57 82.28
C THR A 694 6.98 28.60 83.26
N SER A 695 5.76 28.58 82.73
CA SER A 695 4.53 28.61 83.53
C SER A 695 3.81 27.26 83.59
N THR A 696 3.13 26.99 84.70
CA THR A 696 2.22 25.83 84.88
C THR A 696 0.83 26.09 84.32
N ALA A 697 0.48 27.36 84.06
CA ALA A 697 -0.89 27.77 83.76
C ALA A 697 -1.41 27.17 82.44
N PHE A 698 -2.73 27.04 82.35
CA PHE A 698 -3.42 26.65 81.13
C PHE A 698 -3.15 27.70 80.03
N GLY A 699 -3.03 27.30 78.77
CA GLY A 699 -2.71 28.22 77.66
C GLY A 699 -1.22 28.54 77.46
N THR A 700 -0.34 28.21 78.42
CA THR A 700 1.08 28.63 78.37
C THR A 700 2.00 27.65 77.63
N GLY A 701 1.51 26.49 77.20
CA GLY A 701 2.36 25.45 76.60
C GLY A 701 3.09 25.90 75.35
N ARG A 702 2.45 26.73 74.53
CA ARG A 702 3.05 27.27 73.29
C ARG A 702 4.27 28.14 73.61
N ASP A 703 4.11 29.08 74.52
CA ASP A 703 5.18 30.01 74.90
C ASP A 703 6.31 29.29 75.64
N ASN A 704 5.96 28.38 76.53
CA ASN A 704 6.90 27.49 77.20
C ASN A 704 7.72 26.67 76.18
N THR A 705 7.05 26.04 75.21
CA THR A 705 7.71 25.24 74.16
C THR A 705 8.63 26.11 73.32
N ALA A 706 8.20 27.32 72.94
CA ALA A 706 9.02 28.25 72.18
C ALA A 706 10.27 28.68 72.95
N LEU A 707 10.13 29.00 74.24
CA LEU A 707 11.24 29.37 75.11
C LEU A 707 12.26 28.23 75.24
N ILE A 708 11.80 27.02 75.57
CA ILE A 708 12.68 25.85 75.71
C ILE A 708 13.39 25.54 74.37
N ALA A 709 12.66 25.61 73.25
CA ALA A 709 13.24 25.34 71.93
C ALA A 709 14.30 26.38 71.50
N ASN A 710 14.19 27.63 71.96
CA ASN A 710 15.18 28.67 71.66
C ASN A 710 16.43 28.56 72.54
N ASP A 711 16.25 28.21 73.81
CA ASP A 711 17.32 28.30 74.82
C ASP A 711 18.07 26.98 75.02
N CYS A 712 17.49 25.85 74.60
CA CYS A 712 18.06 24.51 74.79
C CYS A 712 18.46 23.84 73.47
N SER A 713 19.22 22.73 73.58
CA SER A 713 19.80 22.02 72.42
C SER A 713 18.77 21.44 71.45
N ASP A 714 19.25 21.13 70.24
CA ASP A 714 18.53 20.46 69.15
C ASP A 714 18.01 19.05 69.49
N THR A 715 18.50 18.49 70.59
CA THR A 715 18.09 17.19 71.14
C THR A 715 16.89 17.27 72.10
N SER A 716 16.39 18.47 72.42
CA SER A 716 15.26 18.64 73.35
C SER A 716 13.90 18.34 72.71
N ALA A 717 12.96 17.87 73.53
CA ALA A 717 11.56 17.66 73.20
C ALA A 717 10.93 18.86 72.48
N SER A 718 11.08 20.07 73.05
CA SER A 718 10.50 21.30 72.50
C SER A 718 11.13 21.71 71.18
N TYR A 719 12.45 21.51 71.01
CA TYR A 719 13.12 21.77 69.74
C TYR A 719 12.58 20.86 68.63
N TYR A 720 12.43 19.56 68.90
CA TYR A 720 11.85 18.61 67.95
C TYR A 720 10.42 19.00 67.55
N VAL A 721 9.53 19.27 68.51
CA VAL A 721 8.14 19.61 68.22
C VAL A 721 8.04 20.88 67.38
N ARG A 722 8.83 21.91 67.70
CA ARG A 722 8.78 23.19 66.98
C ARG A 722 9.37 23.10 65.57
N HIS A 723 10.52 22.47 65.42
CA HIS A 723 11.29 22.53 64.17
C HIS A 723 11.10 21.33 63.24
N HIS A 724 10.64 20.18 63.75
CA HIS A 724 10.59 18.93 62.98
C HIS A 724 9.21 18.27 62.91
N PHE A 725 8.36 18.41 63.95
CA PHE A 725 7.08 17.70 63.96
C PHE A 725 6.03 18.34 63.05
N ARG A 726 5.49 17.56 62.09
CA ARG A 726 4.53 18.03 61.07
C ARG A 726 3.40 17.02 60.81
N ALA A 727 2.50 16.82 61.77
CA ALA A 727 1.30 16.00 61.53
C ALA A 727 0.30 16.75 60.62
N THR A 728 -0.27 16.02 59.64
CA THR A 728 -1.21 16.51 58.62
C THR A 728 -0.78 17.79 57.88
N GLY A 729 0.54 18.02 57.75
CA GLY A 729 1.10 19.20 57.08
C GLY A 729 1.01 20.49 57.90
N LYS A 730 0.70 20.42 59.19
CA LYS A 730 0.60 21.55 60.11
C LYS A 730 1.88 21.72 60.94
N ASP A 731 2.28 22.96 61.21
CA ASP A 731 3.56 23.31 61.83
C ASP A 731 3.46 24.11 63.14
N ASP A 732 2.24 24.41 63.59
CA ASP A 732 1.88 25.15 64.80
C ASP A 732 1.68 24.26 66.04
N TRP A 733 2.23 23.03 66.01
CA TRP A 733 2.22 22.09 67.13
C TRP A 733 3.17 22.53 68.25
N PHE A 734 2.77 22.31 69.50
CA PHE A 734 3.59 22.62 70.69
C PHE A 734 3.41 21.57 71.79
N ILE A 735 4.29 21.55 72.79
CA ILE A 735 4.15 20.68 73.95
C ILE A 735 3.23 21.36 74.97
N PRO A 736 2.19 20.68 75.48
CA PRO A 736 1.27 21.26 76.43
C PRO A 736 1.97 21.63 77.75
N SER A 737 1.54 22.71 78.40
CA SER A 737 1.88 23.00 79.79
C SER A 737 1.38 21.89 80.71
N MET A 738 1.87 21.89 81.95
CA MET A 738 1.43 20.91 82.95
C MET A 738 -0.09 20.85 83.09
N MET A 739 -0.79 22.00 83.07
CA MET A 739 -2.24 22.03 83.17
C MET A 739 -2.92 21.58 81.86
N GLU A 740 -2.43 22.01 80.69
CA GLU A 740 -3.03 21.57 79.42
C GLU A 740 -2.93 20.05 79.24
N LEU A 741 -1.78 19.46 79.60
CA LEU A 741 -1.55 18.02 79.49
C LEU A 741 -2.41 17.23 80.47
N SER A 742 -2.62 17.75 81.68
CA SER A 742 -3.47 17.10 82.68
C SER A 742 -4.94 17.09 82.24
N HIS A 743 -5.44 18.16 81.63
CA HIS A 743 -6.80 18.20 81.08
C HIS A 743 -6.99 17.17 79.94
N ILE A 744 -6.02 17.06 79.04
CA ILE A 744 -6.07 16.05 77.95
C ILE A 744 -5.97 14.62 78.50
N ALA A 745 -5.21 14.40 79.59
CA ALA A 745 -5.07 13.09 80.21
C ALA A 745 -6.41 12.50 80.70
N HIS A 746 -7.35 13.35 81.12
CA HIS A 746 -8.71 12.90 81.51
C HIS A 746 -9.48 12.29 80.34
N ASN A 747 -9.15 12.66 79.10
CA ASN A 747 -9.79 12.18 77.88
C ASN A 747 -9.05 11.01 77.22
N ARG A 748 -7.98 10.47 77.84
CA ARG A 748 -7.08 9.48 77.23
C ARG A 748 -7.77 8.25 76.64
N GLU A 749 -8.86 7.78 77.27
CA GLU A 749 -9.56 6.56 76.84
C GLU A 749 -10.37 6.82 75.57
N VAL A 750 -11.09 7.93 75.51
CA VAL A 750 -11.84 8.37 74.31
C VAL A 750 -10.88 8.61 73.14
N LEU A 751 -9.69 9.15 73.44
CA LEU A 751 -8.65 9.46 72.46
C LEU A 751 -7.77 8.26 72.08
N GLN A 752 -7.92 7.13 72.77
CA GLN A 752 -7.10 5.92 72.57
C GLN A 752 -5.59 6.20 72.63
N LEU A 753 -5.16 7.08 73.54
CA LEU A 753 -3.76 7.47 73.66
C LEU A 753 -2.91 6.33 74.26
N PRO A 754 -1.68 6.09 73.75
CA PRO A 754 -0.80 5.05 74.29
C PRO A 754 -0.45 5.26 75.76
N ALA A 755 -0.29 4.16 76.51
CA ALA A 755 0.18 4.20 77.89
C ALA A 755 1.70 4.51 77.92
N ALA A 756 2.06 5.74 78.26
CA ALA A 756 3.44 6.20 78.40
C ALA A 756 3.54 7.41 79.35
N GLU A 757 4.76 7.81 79.68
CA GLU A 757 5.03 9.08 80.37
C GLU A 757 5.25 10.20 79.35
N TYR A 758 4.48 11.28 79.46
CA TYR A 758 4.52 12.40 78.54
C TYR A 758 5.03 13.66 79.23
N TRP A 759 6.09 14.27 78.69
CA TRP A 759 6.59 15.56 79.16
C TRP A 759 5.52 16.64 78.98
N SER A 760 5.34 17.47 80.01
CA SER A 760 4.74 18.79 79.84
C SER A 760 5.85 19.80 79.52
N SER A 761 5.51 20.96 78.97
CA SER A 761 6.46 22.03 78.69
C SER A 761 6.85 22.83 79.95
N THR A 762 6.51 22.36 81.15
CA THR A 762 6.65 23.13 82.39
C THR A 762 7.80 22.64 83.26
N GLN A 763 8.67 23.57 83.65
CA GLN A 763 9.79 23.35 84.55
C GLN A 763 9.34 23.28 86.02
N LYS A 764 10.00 22.42 86.81
CA LYS A 764 9.88 22.42 88.28
C LYS A 764 11.03 23.15 88.95
N GLY A 765 12.24 22.92 88.47
CA GLY A 765 13.48 23.47 89.02
C GLY A 765 14.61 23.36 87.99
N TYR A 766 15.84 23.70 88.39
CA TYR A 766 16.97 23.74 87.45
C TYR A 766 17.17 22.38 86.73
N TYR A 767 17.11 21.26 87.46
CA TYR A 767 17.33 19.91 86.92
C TYR A 767 16.05 19.12 86.62
N GLU A 768 14.87 19.62 87.01
CA GLU A 768 13.63 18.83 87.02
C GLU A 768 12.49 19.55 86.27
N ALA A 769 11.61 18.75 85.66
CA ALA A 769 10.42 19.22 84.95
C ALA A 769 9.20 18.33 85.22
N TYR A 770 8.01 18.82 84.88
CA TYR A 770 6.76 18.10 85.08
C TYR A 770 6.41 17.19 83.89
N TYR A 771 5.97 15.97 84.16
CA TYR A 771 5.38 15.05 83.19
C TYR A 771 4.06 14.47 83.70
N VAL A 772 3.26 13.88 82.81
CA VAL A 772 2.04 13.17 83.18
C VAL A 772 2.13 11.72 82.72
N SER A 773 1.82 10.78 83.62
CA SER A 773 1.79 9.35 83.31
C SER A 773 0.42 8.96 82.76
N PHE A 774 0.35 8.52 81.51
CA PHE A 774 -0.90 8.07 80.87
C PHE A 774 -1.16 6.58 81.11
N THR A 775 -0.43 5.97 82.05
CA THR A 775 -0.67 4.60 82.48
C THR A 775 -2.03 4.49 83.19
N PRO A 776 -2.77 3.37 83.05
CA PRO A 776 -4.12 3.23 83.60
C PRO A 776 -4.23 3.43 85.13
N SER A 777 -3.15 3.25 85.87
CA SER A 777 -3.12 3.27 87.34
C SER A 777 -2.82 4.62 87.97
N ASP A 778 -2.31 5.60 87.21
CA ASP A 778 -1.68 6.78 87.80
C ASP A 778 -2.28 8.10 87.31
N GLY A 779 -2.27 8.39 86.00
CA GLY A 779 -2.96 9.55 85.41
C GLY A 779 -2.56 10.93 85.96
N ARG A 780 -1.56 11.00 86.84
CA ARG A 780 -1.21 12.17 87.66
C ARG A 780 0.03 12.89 87.12
N VAL A 781 0.16 14.13 87.58
CA VAL A 781 1.34 14.97 87.35
C VAL A 781 2.47 14.51 88.26
N HIS A 782 3.66 14.35 87.69
CA HIS A 782 4.89 13.94 88.35
C HIS A 782 6.03 14.90 88.04
N VAL A 783 7.13 14.79 88.80
CA VAL A 783 8.38 15.52 88.58
C VAL A 783 9.47 14.52 88.21
N GLY A 784 10.26 14.84 87.20
CA GLY A 784 11.36 13.98 86.75
C GLY A 784 12.57 14.78 86.29
N GLU A 785 13.72 14.13 86.26
CA GLU A 785 14.97 14.72 85.78
C GLU A 785 14.91 15.03 84.28
N LYS A 786 15.32 16.23 83.89
CA LYS A 786 15.23 16.73 82.50
C LYS A 786 16.00 15.89 81.48
N ASN A 787 17.06 15.20 81.92
CA ASN A 787 17.88 14.35 81.06
C ASN A 787 17.24 12.96 80.80
N SER A 788 16.22 12.57 81.57
CA SER A 788 15.53 11.29 81.36
C SER A 788 14.56 11.39 80.18
N PRO A 789 14.76 10.63 79.08
CA PRO A 789 13.90 10.74 77.91
C PRO A 789 12.46 10.30 78.20
N ARG A 790 11.47 11.12 77.79
CA ARG A 790 10.04 10.77 77.85
C ARG A 790 9.34 11.13 76.54
N LYS A 791 8.12 10.59 76.34
CA LYS A 791 7.31 10.91 75.17
C LYS A 791 6.82 12.35 75.23
N VAL A 792 6.37 12.87 74.10
CA VAL A 792 5.71 14.17 74.00
C VAL A 792 4.38 13.98 73.28
N LEU A 793 3.36 14.71 73.70
CA LEU A 793 2.06 14.75 73.04
C LEU A 793 1.92 16.13 72.42
N PRO A 794 2.27 16.31 71.14
CA PRO A 794 2.12 17.61 70.49
C PRO A 794 0.64 17.97 70.41
N ILE A 795 0.31 19.21 70.76
CA ILE A 795 -1.05 19.74 70.68
C ILE A 795 -1.10 20.97 69.78
N ARG A 796 -2.27 21.22 69.20
CA ARG A 796 -2.61 22.45 68.46
C ARG A 796 -3.87 23.04 69.03
N VAL A 797 -3.92 24.35 69.16
CA VAL A 797 -5.15 25.06 69.51
C VAL A 797 -5.97 25.30 68.24
N PHE A 798 -7.29 25.24 68.36
CA PHE A 798 -8.23 25.57 67.28
C PHE A 798 -9.34 26.48 67.77
#